data_AF-A0A6I2R648-F1
#
_entry.id   AF-A0A6I2R648-F1
#
_cell.length_a   1.000
_cell.length_b   1.000
_cell.length_c   1.000
_cell.angle_alpha   90.00
_cell.angle_beta   90.00
_cell.angle_gamma   90.00
#
_symmetry.space_group_name_H-M   'P 1'
#
loop_
_entity.id
_entity.type
_entity.pdbx_description
1 polymer ?
#
loop_
_entity_poly.entity_id
_entity_poly.type
_entity_poly.pdbx_seq_one_letter_code
_entity_poly.pdbx_strand_id
1 'polypeptide(L)'
;MSEKRNGSARFTDYDGYLAWYSSLETLDAMDAAHDQMRKATKGQREGYKRSRVDSAVDEMFQPQGGYGGFGRSKETAWKETREAVITRIQQFHLFSDEYGQPLKVGAWGDGKYAYLYLGNPDKGIVVPTPEKYLEYIPEADLSDVTPAELRAQLSVPMGSEGSAIVPADQQGLLTGNALSAKLEENKSAIDALEQQKEDIRNARSKELAGLKAQIDALQATLEAKKQNLMAQLEEKMAEMEAMKESLENQIFLLDSQLYAIRCYAGEVVKFAHIRKGKNAPNTEPIVIYQKLRFLDEDLGRIASLYELQWDKLGMFESFLQHHPLALETFAPNDRCVMLVRLSRTGRTLGRKEDSPYSNMLEDYDYYHGRTVGIVIRNGENVYLGWTDEDRVHISDDLIVSRVITEVTPDEPKEFHFESDRRRYEKAQKEARKQIIDGIISRAFVYNILQGIVDNSPLLPLPEGVKLNKQSEYVIYSMADKSLTDNRFGSFTNILALCNKQVHEGDQLLTIQYLVPERDRSFYGGWRSDTWQNTRGRGDRNRTHDCSVEDCKLYKANVVEYDEPEEWLRYRYEVGKKPDGSPKYAGPYCCRADNSLDPEVEILERYTETQRHVFVSVPKASSGWRTGTESRSNFELYNNEFVNLTYMNSVWLEWVITNNKLGGWTIGGKVVDYAYAIRYLKKAMDYIRQREEQEKAFIDTVDPKICKDPDWPLKLTQWKLDKQVRTITEYQAKRFAKAYPNLDGKINIKPAPNDDMYMYI
;
A
#
# COMPACT_ATOMS: atom_id res chain seq x y z
N MET A 1 8.72 32.18 20.67
CA MET A 1 7.26 32.03 20.50
C MET A 1 7.02 30.61 20.04
N SER A 2 6.21 29.85 20.80
CA SER A 2 5.80 28.50 20.44
C SER A 2 4.97 28.56 19.16
N GLU A 3 5.30 27.74 18.17
CA GLU A 3 4.48 27.59 16.98
C GLU A 3 3.16 26.91 17.35
N LYS A 4 2.06 27.39 16.78
CA LYS A 4 0.76 26.72 16.94
C LYS A 4 0.75 25.47 16.05
N ARG A 5 0.22 24.39 16.60
CA ARG A 5 0.05 23.09 15.95
C ARG A 5 -1.37 22.60 16.25
N ASN A 6 -1.89 21.71 15.42
CA ASN A 6 -3.20 21.05 15.60
C ASN A 6 -4.37 22.05 15.58
N GLY A 7 -4.78 22.42 14.36
CA GLY A 7 -5.91 23.31 14.08
C GLY A 7 -6.20 23.30 12.59
N SER A 8 -7.17 24.12 12.17
CA SER A 8 -7.49 24.32 10.76
C SER A 8 -7.27 25.77 10.34
N ALA A 9 -7.22 26.01 9.04
CA ALA A 9 -7.12 27.34 8.46
C ALA A 9 -8.21 27.54 7.41
N ARG A 10 -8.61 28.79 7.21
CA ARG A 10 -9.51 29.20 6.13
C ARG A 10 -8.92 30.38 5.38
N PHE A 11 -9.01 30.36 4.05
CA PHE A 11 -8.63 31.51 3.23
C PHE A 11 -9.58 32.69 3.47
N THR A 12 -9.01 33.84 3.84
CA THR A 12 -9.70 35.13 3.90
C THR A 12 -9.46 35.96 2.65
N ASP A 13 -8.29 35.80 2.02
CA ASP A 13 -7.91 36.44 0.75
C ASP A 13 -7.13 35.45 -0.14
N TYR A 14 -7.88 34.56 -0.79
CA TYR A 14 -7.33 33.57 -1.72
C TYR A 14 -6.75 34.23 -2.98
N ASP A 15 -7.49 35.17 -3.58
CA ASP A 15 -7.08 35.83 -4.82
C ASP A 15 -5.79 36.64 -4.61
N GLY A 16 -5.66 37.32 -3.47
CA GLY A 16 -4.44 38.04 -3.10
C GLY A 16 -3.24 37.12 -2.90
N TYR A 17 -3.42 35.95 -2.27
CA TYR A 17 -2.36 34.96 -2.14
C TYR A 17 -1.92 34.38 -3.49
N LEU A 18 -2.90 34.01 -4.34
CA LEU A 18 -2.65 33.49 -5.68
C LEU A 18 -1.93 34.52 -6.56
N ALA A 19 -2.36 35.79 -6.50
CA ALA A 19 -1.73 36.88 -7.24
C ALA A 19 -0.30 37.14 -6.75
N TRP A 20 -0.07 37.12 -5.43
CA TRP A 20 1.27 37.26 -4.86
C TRP A 20 2.20 36.15 -5.35
N TYR A 21 1.79 34.89 -5.27
CA TYR A 21 2.63 33.78 -5.72
C TYR A 21 2.87 33.81 -7.24
N SER A 22 1.83 34.15 -8.01
CA SER A 22 1.92 34.30 -9.47
C SER A 22 2.90 35.40 -9.90
N SER A 23 3.10 36.42 -9.07
CA SER A 23 4.04 37.52 -9.34
C SER A 23 5.52 37.13 -9.24
N LEU A 24 5.85 35.93 -8.75
CA LEU A 24 7.21 35.41 -8.66
C LEU A 24 7.74 34.96 -10.03
N GLU A 25 7.81 35.89 -10.97
CA GLU A 25 8.12 35.56 -12.36
C GLU A 25 9.60 35.31 -12.62
N THR A 26 10.46 36.04 -11.92
CA THR A 26 11.92 36.01 -12.10
C THR A 26 12.58 35.08 -11.11
N LEU A 27 13.76 34.57 -11.47
CA LEU A 27 14.59 33.77 -10.55
C LEU A 27 15.00 34.57 -9.32
N ASP A 28 15.25 35.87 -9.44
CA ASP A 28 15.61 36.72 -8.28
C ASP A 28 14.46 36.84 -7.28
N ALA A 29 13.22 37.01 -7.77
CA ALA A 29 12.04 37.06 -6.90
C ALA A 29 11.80 35.72 -6.21
N MET A 30 12.00 34.62 -6.93
CA MET A 30 11.96 33.26 -6.39
C MET A 30 13.04 33.03 -5.33
N ASP A 31 14.31 33.34 -5.62
CA ASP A 31 15.44 33.14 -4.71
C ASP A 31 15.25 33.98 -3.42
N ALA A 32 14.76 35.23 -3.55
CA ALA A 32 14.43 36.07 -2.41
C ALA A 32 13.30 35.48 -1.54
N ALA A 33 12.24 34.96 -2.15
CA ALA A 33 11.15 34.30 -1.43
C ALA A 33 11.62 33.00 -0.76
N HIS A 34 12.42 32.19 -1.45
CA HIS A 34 13.02 30.97 -0.90
C HIS A 34 13.89 31.26 0.31
N ASP A 35 14.80 32.23 0.22
CA ASP A 35 15.68 32.63 1.31
C ASP A 35 14.92 33.15 2.53
N GLN A 36 13.88 33.96 2.29
CA GLN A 36 12.99 34.42 3.36
C GLN A 36 12.34 33.25 4.08
N MET A 37 11.80 32.29 3.32
CA MET A 37 11.13 31.12 3.88
C MET A 37 12.10 30.20 4.62
N ARG A 38 13.29 29.94 4.08
CA ARG A 38 14.33 29.12 4.73
C ARG A 38 14.81 29.71 6.03
N LYS A 39 14.85 31.04 6.15
CA LYS A 39 15.14 31.72 7.43
C LYS A 39 13.99 31.56 8.41
N ALA A 40 12.74 31.66 7.94
CA ALA A 40 11.55 31.52 8.77
C ALA A 40 11.36 30.09 9.33
N THR A 41 11.71 29.06 8.56
CA THR A 41 11.51 27.64 8.91
C THR A 41 12.71 26.99 9.61
N LYS A 42 13.80 27.73 9.86
CA LYS A 42 15.06 27.20 10.42
C LYS A 42 14.87 26.42 11.74
N GLY A 43 13.86 26.79 12.54
CA GLY A 43 13.52 26.12 13.79
C GLY A 43 12.91 24.71 13.65
N GLN A 44 12.47 24.31 12.45
CA GLN A 44 11.90 22.98 12.19
C GLN A 44 12.94 21.88 11.96
N ARG A 45 14.24 22.21 11.94
CA ARG A 45 15.29 21.25 11.56
C ARG A 45 15.75 20.45 12.77
N GLU A 46 15.60 19.13 12.70
CA GLU A 46 16.21 18.19 13.65
C GLU A 46 17.50 17.61 13.04
N GLY A 47 18.64 18.22 13.37
CA GLY A 47 19.96 17.77 12.93
C GLY A 47 20.15 17.85 11.42
N TYR A 48 20.52 16.74 10.79
CA TYR A 48 20.78 16.65 9.34
C TYR A 48 19.54 16.25 8.51
N LYS A 49 18.39 15.97 9.14
CA LYS A 49 17.16 15.58 8.43
C LYS A 49 16.38 16.81 7.99
N ARG A 50 15.95 16.84 6.71
CA ARG A 50 15.02 17.87 6.22
C ARG A 50 13.65 17.67 6.87
N SER A 51 13.03 18.77 7.31
CA SER A 51 11.65 18.74 7.81
C SER A 51 10.65 18.75 6.66
N ARG A 52 9.41 18.29 6.90
CA ARG A 52 8.31 18.38 5.92
C ARG A 52 8.04 19.81 5.45
N VAL A 53 8.18 20.79 6.34
CA VAL A 53 8.03 22.21 6.02
C VAL A 53 9.15 22.68 5.09
N ASP A 54 10.40 22.29 5.36
CA ASP A 54 11.53 22.62 4.48
C ASP A 54 11.40 21.97 3.10
N SER A 55 10.91 20.72 3.05
CA SER A 55 10.62 20.05 1.78
C SER A 55 9.56 20.79 0.98
N ALA A 56 8.47 21.24 1.61
CA ALA A 56 7.44 22.04 0.95
C ALA A 56 7.94 23.40 0.46
N VAL A 57 8.80 24.08 1.25
CA VAL A 57 9.47 25.31 0.80
C VAL A 57 10.34 25.07 -0.42
N ASP A 58 11.14 24.00 -0.42
CA ASP A 58 12.01 23.66 -1.56
C ASP A 58 11.17 23.26 -2.79
N GLU A 59 10.08 22.51 -2.62
CA GLU A 59 9.14 22.14 -3.70
C GLU A 59 8.44 23.37 -4.32
N MET A 60 8.11 24.38 -3.51
CA MET A 60 7.37 25.58 -3.96
C MET A 60 8.27 26.71 -4.49
N PHE A 61 9.48 26.88 -3.95
CA PHE A 61 10.31 28.05 -4.23
C PHE A 61 11.67 27.70 -4.83
N GLN A 62 11.82 26.51 -5.43
CA GLN A 62 12.99 26.15 -6.24
C GLN A 62 12.60 25.45 -7.53
N PRO A 63 13.39 25.57 -8.62
CA PRO A 63 13.12 24.87 -9.87
C PRO A 63 13.21 23.35 -9.69
N GLN A 64 12.20 22.64 -10.18
CA GLN A 64 12.09 21.17 -10.08
C GLN A 64 12.48 20.44 -11.38
N GLY A 65 12.88 19.18 -11.22
CA GLY A 65 13.33 18.30 -12.29
C GLY A 65 14.79 18.53 -12.71
N GLY A 66 15.29 17.76 -13.67
CA GLY A 66 16.67 17.90 -14.17
C GLY A 66 16.81 19.14 -15.07
N TYR A 67 17.74 20.03 -14.74
CA TYR A 67 18.10 21.20 -15.54
C TYR A 67 19.64 21.36 -15.58
N GLY A 68 20.16 21.98 -16.65
CA GLY A 68 21.61 22.15 -16.85
C GLY A 68 22.28 21.13 -17.79
N GLY A 69 21.54 20.18 -18.35
CA GLY A 69 21.98 19.28 -19.42
C GLY A 69 20.90 19.14 -20.51
N PHE A 70 21.30 19.05 -21.79
CA PHE A 70 20.41 18.90 -22.96
C PHE A 70 19.37 20.02 -23.18
N GLY A 71 19.75 21.29 -23.00
CA GLY A 71 18.95 22.43 -23.49
C GLY A 71 17.79 22.92 -22.61
N ARG A 72 17.51 22.30 -21.46
CA ARG A 72 16.55 22.80 -20.45
C ARG A 72 17.24 23.77 -19.48
N SER A 73 16.85 25.04 -19.50
CA SER A 73 17.40 26.08 -18.62
C SER A 73 16.73 26.09 -17.24
N LYS A 74 17.38 26.76 -16.26
CA LYS A 74 16.85 26.93 -14.90
C LYS A 74 15.55 27.75 -14.92
N GLU A 75 15.46 28.74 -15.80
CA GLU A 75 14.29 29.60 -16.00
C GLU A 75 13.09 28.81 -16.54
N THR A 76 13.31 27.94 -17.53
CA THR A 76 12.24 27.06 -18.04
C THR A 76 11.74 26.13 -16.94
N ALA A 77 12.65 25.52 -16.18
CA ALA A 77 12.28 24.67 -15.05
C ALA A 77 11.52 25.43 -13.96
N TRP A 78 11.87 26.69 -13.68
CA TRP A 78 11.13 27.55 -12.75
C TRP A 78 9.72 27.85 -13.25
N LYS A 79 9.56 28.21 -14.52
CA LYS A 79 8.24 28.48 -15.12
C LYS A 79 7.30 27.28 -14.96
N GLU A 80 7.76 26.09 -15.31
CA GLU A 80 7.00 24.84 -15.16
C GLU A 80 6.66 24.54 -13.69
N THR A 81 7.63 24.76 -12.78
CA THR A 81 7.40 24.59 -11.34
C THR A 81 6.33 25.55 -10.82
N ARG A 82 6.43 26.83 -11.20
CA ARG A 82 5.49 27.88 -10.79
C ARG A 82 4.07 27.57 -11.28
N GLU A 83 3.91 27.17 -12.53
CA GLU A 83 2.61 26.77 -13.09
C GLU A 83 2.01 25.55 -12.36
N ALA A 84 2.84 24.56 -12.02
CA ALA A 84 2.42 23.41 -11.23
C ALA A 84 1.98 23.80 -9.81
N VAL A 85 2.72 24.70 -9.14
CA VAL A 85 2.37 25.15 -7.77
C VAL A 85 1.12 26.03 -7.78
N ILE A 86 0.92 26.90 -8.79
CA ILE A 86 -0.31 27.66 -8.98
C ILE A 86 -1.51 26.70 -9.07
N THR A 87 -1.39 25.64 -9.88
CA THR A 87 -2.42 24.61 -10.01
C THR A 87 -2.71 23.92 -8.67
N ARG A 88 -1.67 23.63 -7.88
CA ARG A 88 -1.84 23.06 -6.52
C ARG A 88 -2.56 24.01 -5.58
N ILE A 89 -2.20 25.29 -5.56
CA ILE A 89 -2.87 26.30 -4.72
C ILE A 89 -4.36 26.39 -5.08
N GLN A 90 -4.68 26.38 -6.38
CA GLN A 90 -6.05 26.34 -6.87
C GLN A 90 -6.80 25.09 -6.40
N GLN A 91 -6.17 23.92 -6.45
CA GLN A 91 -6.79 22.69 -5.94
C GLN A 91 -7.00 22.71 -4.42
N PHE A 92 -6.05 23.22 -3.63
CA PHE A 92 -6.25 23.41 -2.18
C PHE A 92 -7.49 24.27 -1.89
N HIS A 93 -7.67 25.35 -2.66
CA HIS A 93 -8.83 26.20 -2.51
C HIS A 93 -10.13 25.48 -2.94
N LEU A 94 -10.11 24.76 -4.05
CA LEU A 94 -11.24 23.96 -4.53
C LEU A 94 -11.68 22.91 -3.50
N PHE A 95 -10.75 22.16 -2.92
CA PHE A 95 -11.06 21.20 -1.86
C PHE A 95 -11.64 21.87 -0.62
N SER A 96 -11.13 23.04 -0.26
CA SER A 96 -11.59 23.74 0.93
C SER A 96 -12.95 24.38 0.76
N ASP A 97 -13.19 25.03 -0.38
CA ASP A 97 -14.39 25.83 -0.64
C ASP A 97 -15.52 24.99 -1.25
N GLU A 98 -15.26 24.31 -2.37
CA GLU A 98 -16.28 23.55 -3.10
C GLU A 98 -16.64 22.25 -2.39
N TYR A 99 -15.64 21.53 -1.89
CA TYR A 99 -15.84 20.27 -1.17
C TYR A 99 -15.90 20.42 0.35
N GLY A 100 -15.77 21.64 0.87
CA GLY A 100 -15.94 21.94 2.30
C GLY A 100 -14.92 21.28 3.22
N GLN A 101 -13.75 20.89 2.69
CA GLN A 101 -12.73 20.18 3.45
C GLN A 101 -11.86 21.15 4.28
N PRO A 102 -11.59 20.85 5.56
CA PRO A 102 -10.78 21.74 6.38
C PRO A 102 -9.29 21.68 5.98
N LEU A 103 -8.66 22.83 5.77
CA LEU A 103 -7.21 22.92 5.59
C LEU A 103 -6.55 22.74 6.95
N LYS A 104 -5.78 21.67 7.14
CA LYS A 104 -5.11 21.36 8.41
C LYS A 104 -3.80 22.12 8.53
N VAL A 105 -3.50 22.54 9.76
CA VAL A 105 -2.31 23.35 10.06
C VAL A 105 -1.25 22.47 10.72
N GLY A 106 -0.19 22.16 9.98
CA GLY A 106 0.92 21.37 10.52
C GLY A 106 1.96 22.19 11.28
N ALA A 107 2.05 23.49 10.96
CA ALA A 107 2.82 24.47 11.72
C ALA A 107 2.34 25.89 11.40
N TRP A 108 2.18 26.72 12.44
CA TRP A 108 1.86 28.14 12.29
C TRP A 108 2.81 29.00 13.12
N GLY A 109 3.62 29.80 12.43
CA GLY A 109 4.48 30.81 13.03
C GLY A 109 3.91 32.20 12.79
N ASP A 110 3.45 32.85 13.87
CA ASP A 110 2.83 34.16 13.80
C ASP A 110 3.72 35.19 13.05
N GLY A 111 3.17 35.80 12.01
CA GLY A 111 3.85 36.79 11.16
C GLY A 111 5.00 36.23 10.31
N LYS A 112 5.16 34.90 10.25
CA LYS A 112 6.26 34.23 9.54
C LYS A 112 5.72 33.35 8.43
N TYR A 113 5.09 32.23 8.78
CA TYR A 113 4.64 31.22 7.83
C TYR A 113 3.52 30.34 8.41
N ALA A 114 2.69 29.78 7.53
CA ALA A 114 1.83 28.65 7.84
C ALA A 114 2.14 27.49 6.88
N TYR A 115 2.23 26.28 7.42
CA TYR A 115 2.25 25.05 6.63
C TYR A 115 0.87 24.39 6.69
N LEU A 116 0.25 24.27 5.52
CA LEU A 116 -1.10 23.74 5.34
C LEU A 116 -1.06 22.42 4.58
N TYR A 117 -1.86 21.47 5.01
CA TYR A 117 -2.07 20.20 4.33
C TYR A 117 -3.56 19.81 4.38
N LEU A 118 -3.98 18.85 3.56
CA LEU A 118 -5.32 18.26 3.62
C LEU A 118 -5.26 16.95 4.40
N GLY A 119 -5.21 15.83 3.68
CA GLY A 119 -5.15 14.46 4.20
C GLY A 119 -3.77 13.82 4.14
N ASN A 120 -2.72 14.53 3.73
CA ASN A 120 -1.34 14.03 3.81
C ASN A 120 -0.43 15.02 4.55
N PRO A 121 -0.08 14.80 5.82
CA PRO A 121 0.77 15.71 6.59
C PRO A 121 2.22 15.82 6.09
N ASP A 122 2.65 14.97 5.16
CA ASP A 122 3.98 15.02 4.55
C ASP A 122 3.99 15.87 3.26
N LYS A 123 2.82 16.23 2.73
CA LYS A 123 2.63 16.97 1.48
C LYS A 123 1.69 18.14 1.68
N GLY A 124 2.16 19.35 1.39
CA GLY A 124 1.38 20.55 1.67
C GLY A 124 1.98 21.83 1.09
N ILE A 125 1.24 22.92 1.25
CA ILE A 125 1.64 24.25 0.81
C ILE A 125 2.11 25.09 1.98
N VAL A 126 2.98 26.07 1.69
CA VAL A 126 3.49 27.01 2.66
C VAL A 126 3.07 28.43 2.27
N VAL A 127 2.45 29.13 3.21
CA VAL A 127 1.97 30.51 3.02
C VAL A 127 2.81 31.46 3.88
N PRO A 128 3.55 32.42 3.29
CA PRO A 128 4.27 33.44 4.04
C PRO A 128 3.31 34.47 4.61
N THR A 129 3.63 35.01 5.79
CA THR A 129 2.81 36.02 6.48
C THR A 129 1.32 35.63 6.48
N PRO A 130 0.98 34.45 7.04
CA PRO A 130 -0.29 33.80 6.80
C PRO A 130 -1.49 34.66 7.23
N GLU A 131 -1.34 35.53 8.22
CA GLU A 131 -2.40 36.42 8.73
C GLU A 131 -2.94 37.40 7.68
N LYS A 132 -2.23 37.61 6.56
CA LYS A 132 -2.74 38.41 5.43
C LYS A 132 -3.79 37.68 4.62
N TYR A 133 -3.70 36.36 4.53
CA TYR A 133 -4.44 35.54 3.57
C TYR A 133 -5.31 34.47 4.23
N LEU A 134 -5.04 34.15 5.50
CA LEU A 134 -5.58 33.03 6.23
C LEU A 134 -6.03 33.44 7.62
N GLU A 135 -7.10 32.79 8.08
CA GLU A 135 -7.56 32.78 9.46
C GLU A 135 -7.22 31.43 10.10
N TYR A 136 -6.54 31.45 11.25
CA TYR A 136 -6.27 30.25 12.05
C TYR A 136 -7.46 29.93 12.96
N ILE A 137 -7.98 28.71 12.84
CA ILE A 137 -9.07 28.17 13.63
C ILE A 137 -8.47 27.13 14.59
N PRO A 138 -8.35 27.45 15.89
CA PRO A 138 -7.79 26.51 16.87
C PRO A 138 -8.68 25.27 17.01
N GLU A 139 -8.06 24.11 17.23
CA GLU A 139 -8.82 22.92 17.64
C GLU A 139 -9.35 23.10 19.07
N ALA A 140 -10.54 22.57 19.35
CA ALA A 140 -11.13 22.61 20.67
C ALA A 140 -10.27 21.80 21.66
N ASP A 141 -9.78 22.46 22.72
CA ASP A 141 -9.06 21.79 23.79
C ASP A 141 -10.06 21.03 24.68
N LEU A 142 -9.97 19.70 24.67
CA LEU A 142 -10.85 18.80 25.41
C LEU A 142 -10.16 18.15 26.62
N SER A 143 -8.96 18.62 26.97
CA SER A 143 -8.12 17.99 27.99
C SER A 143 -8.78 17.99 29.39
N ASP A 144 -9.65 18.98 29.66
CA ASP A 144 -10.41 19.12 30.90
C ASP A 144 -11.86 18.66 30.82
N VAL A 145 -12.33 18.20 29.65
CA VAL A 145 -13.74 17.85 29.42
C VAL A 145 -13.94 16.36 29.65
N THR A 146 -14.90 16.00 30.51
CA THR A 146 -15.30 14.61 30.67
C THR A 146 -16.18 14.15 29.49
N PRO A 147 -16.18 12.85 29.14
CA PRO A 147 -17.09 12.31 28.12
C PRO A 147 -18.58 12.65 28.37
N ALA A 148 -19.01 12.73 29.63
CA ALA A 148 -20.38 13.11 29.98
C ALA A 148 -20.69 14.59 29.70
N GLU A 149 -19.76 15.49 30.00
CA GLU A 149 -19.91 16.93 29.73
C GLU A 149 -19.91 17.22 28.23
N LEU A 150 -19.05 16.56 27.45
CA LEU A 150 -19.00 16.72 25.99
C LEU A 150 -20.34 16.29 25.35
N ARG A 151 -20.95 15.21 25.83
CA ARG A 151 -22.27 14.77 25.36
C ARG A 151 -23.36 15.79 25.63
N ALA A 152 -23.34 16.41 26.81
CA ALA A 152 -24.30 17.46 27.14
C ALA A 152 -24.11 18.70 26.24
N GLN A 153 -22.86 19.09 25.97
CA GLN A 153 -22.54 20.21 25.07
C GLN A 153 -22.99 19.96 23.63
N LEU A 154 -22.74 18.76 23.11
CA LEU A 154 -23.07 18.38 21.73
C LEU A 154 -24.51 17.82 21.57
N SER A 155 -25.31 17.82 22.64
CA SER A 155 -26.67 17.27 22.67
C SER A 155 -26.77 15.80 22.22
N VAL A 156 -25.77 14.98 22.57
CA VAL A 156 -25.68 13.56 22.21
C VAL A 156 -26.33 12.69 23.31
N PRO A 157 -27.40 11.90 23.02
CA PRO A 157 -28.06 11.07 24.03
C PRO A 157 -27.18 9.94 24.57
N MET A 158 -27.30 9.62 25.86
CA MET A 158 -26.67 8.44 26.46
C MET A 158 -27.10 7.15 25.75
N GLY A 159 -26.16 6.39 25.18
CA GLY A 159 -26.43 5.14 24.47
C GLY A 159 -26.85 5.27 23.00
N SER A 160 -26.65 6.44 22.39
CA SER A 160 -26.80 6.64 20.93
C SER A 160 -25.69 5.96 20.13
N GLU A 161 -24.46 5.96 20.64
CA GLU A 161 -23.31 5.22 20.12
C GLU A 161 -23.56 3.71 20.18
N GLY A 162 -23.20 2.98 19.11
CA GLY A 162 -23.43 1.53 19.02
C GLY A 162 -22.70 0.71 20.09
N SER A 163 -21.60 1.26 20.65
CA SER A 163 -20.78 0.69 21.73
C SER A 163 -20.03 1.81 22.47
N ALA A 164 -20.28 1.99 23.77
CA ALA A 164 -19.45 2.86 24.60
C ALA A 164 -18.07 2.20 24.81
N ILE A 165 -16.99 2.90 24.46
CA ILE A 165 -15.60 2.41 24.58
C ILE A 165 -15.16 2.32 26.06
N VAL A 166 -15.64 3.26 26.89
CA VAL A 166 -15.39 3.29 28.33
C VAL A 166 -16.67 2.92 29.09
N PRO A 167 -16.61 2.11 30.16
CA PRO A 167 -17.73 1.80 31.03
C PRO A 167 -18.48 3.04 31.56
N ALA A 168 -19.80 2.94 31.69
CA ALA A 168 -20.68 4.08 32.02
C ALA A 168 -20.40 4.70 33.41
N ASP A 169 -19.87 3.93 34.34
CA ASP A 169 -19.48 4.33 35.70
C ASP A 169 -18.22 5.22 35.73
N GLN A 170 -17.39 5.21 34.69
CA GLN A 170 -16.14 5.99 34.62
C GLN A 170 -16.24 7.27 33.77
N GLN A 171 -17.33 7.44 33.01
CA GLN A 171 -17.51 8.54 32.03
C GLN A 171 -17.68 9.95 32.64
N GLY A 172 -18.02 10.04 33.93
CA GLY A 172 -18.22 11.31 34.64
C GLY A 172 -17.13 11.68 35.64
N LEU A 173 -16.05 10.89 35.75
CA LEU A 173 -15.06 11.00 36.82
C LEU A 173 -13.63 11.30 36.34
N LEU A 174 -13.33 11.15 35.05
CA LEU A 174 -11.96 11.18 34.52
C LEU A 174 -11.82 12.22 33.40
N THR A 175 -10.86 13.13 33.55
CA THR A 175 -10.41 14.07 32.52
C THR A 175 -9.00 13.70 32.03
N GLY A 176 -8.66 14.08 30.81
CA GLY A 176 -7.33 13.84 30.23
C GLY A 176 -6.20 14.45 31.06
N ASN A 177 -6.39 15.68 31.54
CA ASN A 177 -5.42 16.38 32.39
C ASN A 177 -5.22 15.71 33.76
N ALA A 178 -6.28 15.23 34.41
CA ALA A 178 -6.15 14.55 35.69
C ALA A 178 -5.34 13.24 35.59
N LEU A 179 -5.50 12.50 34.49
CA LEU A 179 -4.73 11.29 34.22
C LEU A 179 -3.29 11.59 33.77
N SER A 180 -3.10 12.64 32.97
CA SER A 180 -1.78 13.06 32.52
C SER A 180 -0.92 13.57 33.69
N ALA A 181 -1.52 14.29 34.64
CA ALA A 181 -0.85 14.70 35.88
C ALA A 181 -0.39 13.49 36.70
N LYS A 182 -1.23 12.46 36.86
CA LYS A 182 -0.87 11.19 37.53
C LYS A 182 0.20 10.41 36.77
N LEU A 183 0.17 10.45 35.44
CA LEU A 183 1.20 9.81 34.60
C LEU A 183 2.56 10.47 34.81
N GLU A 184 2.63 11.81 34.81
CA GLU A 184 3.88 12.54 35.05
C GLU A 184 4.39 12.36 36.49
N GLU A 185 3.50 12.30 37.49
CA GLU A 185 3.86 11.91 38.86
C GLU A 185 4.50 10.51 38.88
N ASN A 186 3.88 9.53 38.23
CA ASN A 186 4.41 8.18 38.15
C ASN A 186 5.74 8.10 37.37
N LYS A 187 5.92 8.86 36.28
CA LYS A 187 7.20 8.93 35.57
C LYS A 187 8.29 9.52 36.46
N SER A 188 8.00 10.63 37.14
CA SER A 188 8.96 11.26 38.06
C SER A 188 9.37 10.32 39.20
N ALA A 189 8.43 9.50 39.69
CA ALA A 189 8.70 8.48 40.69
C ALA A 189 9.54 7.32 40.15
N ILE A 190 9.32 6.88 38.90
CA ILE A 190 10.18 5.88 38.22
C ILE A 190 11.60 6.43 38.08
N ASP A 191 11.77 7.66 37.58
CA ASP A 191 13.09 8.29 37.44
C ASP A 191 13.81 8.40 38.79
N ALA A 192 13.08 8.72 39.87
CA ALA A 192 13.62 8.77 41.23
C ALA A 192 14.04 7.37 41.74
N LEU A 193 13.27 6.32 41.44
CA LEU A 193 13.62 4.93 41.79
C LEU A 193 14.83 4.43 40.97
N GLU A 194 14.95 4.80 39.70
CA GLU A 194 16.13 4.50 38.88
C GLU A 194 17.40 5.17 39.45
N GLN A 195 17.30 6.45 39.85
CA GLN A 195 18.40 7.13 40.52
C GLN A 195 18.78 6.46 41.84
N GLN A 196 17.80 6.06 42.66
CA GLN A 196 18.05 5.31 43.89
C GLN A 196 18.73 3.96 43.62
N LYS A 197 18.30 3.23 42.58
CA LYS A 197 18.92 1.98 42.15
C LYS A 197 20.38 2.18 41.76
N GLU A 198 20.69 3.23 41.00
CA GLU A 198 22.05 3.52 40.56
C GLU A 198 22.96 3.97 41.72
N ASP A 199 22.43 4.74 42.68
CA ASP A 199 23.16 5.13 43.89
C ASP A 199 23.49 3.94 44.80
N ILE A 200 22.56 2.98 44.94
CA ILE A 200 22.77 1.72 45.68
C ILE A 200 23.74 0.80 44.94
N ARG A 201 23.63 0.72 43.61
CA ARG A 201 24.53 -0.07 42.75
C ARG A 201 25.97 0.41 42.89
N ASN A 202 26.19 1.72 42.85
CA ASN A 202 27.49 2.37 42.92
C ASN A 202 28.01 2.63 44.35
N ALA A 203 27.31 2.12 45.37
CA ALA A 203 27.72 2.20 46.79
C ALA A 203 28.03 3.64 47.27
N ARG A 204 27.26 4.64 46.83
CA ARG A 204 27.37 6.03 47.30
C ARG A 204 26.62 6.29 48.61
N SER A 205 26.45 5.25 49.42
CA SER A 205 25.93 5.36 50.78
C SER A 205 27.03 5.91 51.70
N LYS A 206 26.96 7.20 52.03
CA LYS A 206 27.83 7.81 53.06
C LYS A 206 27.55 7.15 54.40
N GLU A 207 28.42 6.24 54.81
CA GLU A 207 28.86 5.96 56.19
C GLU A 207 29.56 4.59 56.22
N LEU A 208 30.91 4.59 56.34
CA LEU A 208 31.75 3.57 57.02
C LEU A 208 33.17 3.58 56.44
N ALA A 209 34.02 4.48 56.94
CA ALA A 209 35.44 4.56 56.61
C ALA A 209 36.35 4.18 57.79
N GLY A 210 35.98 3.17 58.60
CA GLY A 210 36.89 2.70 59.64
C GLY A 210 36.41 1.52 60.46
N LEU A 211 36.60 0.28 59.97
CA LEU A 211 36.94 -0.89 60.81
C LEU A 211 37.23 -2.11 59.93
N LYS A 212 38.48 -2.20 59.45
CA LYS A 212 38.99 -3.11 58.41
C LYS A 212 39.17 -4.58 58.81
N ALA A 213 38.44 -5.06 59.82
CA ALA A 213 38.50 -6.45 60.27
C ALA A 213 37.14 -7.08 60.60
N GLN A 214 36.05 -6.28 60.59
CA GLN A 214 34.67 -6.79 60.56
C GLN A 214 34.14 -6.89 59.11
N ILE A 215 34.97 -6.50 58.13
CA ILE A 215 34.60 -6.24 56.74
C ILE A 215 34.13 -7.49 56.00
N ASP A 216 34.68 -8.68 56.22
CA ASP A 216 34.29 -9.84 55.40
C ASP A 216 32.93 -10.42 55.83
N ALA A 217 32.64 -10.43 57.14
CA ALA A 217 31.32 -10.81 57.66
C ALA A 217 30.26 -9.71 57.46
N LEU A 218 30.67 -8.43 57.55
CA LEU A 218 29.83 -7.29 57.22
C LEU A 218 29.60 -7.14 55.72
N GLN A 219 30.51 -7.60 54.84
CA GLN A 219 30.34 -7.60 53.39
C GLN A 219 29.23 -8.56 52.98
N ALA A 220 29.21 -9.78 53.50
CA ALA A 220 28.12 -10.72 53.21
C ALA A 220 26.76 -10.19 53.70
N THR A 221 26.70 -9.54 54.85
CA THR A 221 25.45 -8.94 55.37
C THR A 221 25.07 -7.63 54.66
N LEU A 222 26.04 -6.82 54.22
CA LEU A 222 25.82 -5.64 53.37
C LEU A 222 25.39 -6.03 51.96
N GLU A 223 25.98 -7.07 51.38
CA GLU A 223 25.58 -7.62 50.08
C GLU A 223 24.18 -8.23 50.15
N ALA A 224 23.86 -8.98 51.22
CA ALA A 224 22.50 -9.48 51.43
C ALA A 224 21.48 -8.35 51.63
N LYS A 225 21.83 -7.31 52.40
CA LYS A 225 20.98 -6.11 52.55
C LYS A 225 20.85 -5.32 51.25
N LYS A 226 21.93 -5.17 50.48
CA LYS A 226 21.96 -4.54 49.16
C LYS A 226 21.10 -5.33 48.18
N GLN A 227 21.21 -6.65 48.14
CA GLN A 227 20.40 -7.52 47.30
C GLN A 227 18.92 -7.45 47.68
N ASN A 228 18.59 -7.47 48.97
CA ASN A 228 17.20 -7.32 49.44
C ASN A 228 16.62 -5.93 49.09
N LEU A 229 17.39 -4.86 49.30
CA LEU A 229 16.99 -3.51 48.94
C LEU A 229 16.83 -3.35 47.43
N MET A 230 17.72 -3.94 46.64
CA MET A 230 17.63 -3.97 45.18
C MET A 230 16.40 -4.77 44.72
N ALA A 231 16.10 -5.91 45.35
CA ALA A 231 14.91 -6.71 45.04
C ALA A 231 13.61 -5.94 45.35
N GLN A 232 13.54 -5.25 46.50
CA GLN A 232 12.40 -4.40 46.85
C GLN A 232 12.23 -3.21 45.91
N LEU A 233 13.34 -2.61 45.45
CA LEU A 233 13.29 -1.53 44.45
C LEU A 233 12.86 -2.06 43.08
N GLU A 234 13.30 -3.25 42.68
CA GLU A 234 12.86 -3.88 41.44
C GLU A 234 11.37 -4.25 41.47
N GLU A 235 10.86 -4.73 42.61
CA GLU A 235 9.43 -4.98 42.82
C GLU A 235 8.62 -3.68 42.71
N LYS A 236 9.05 -2.61 43.40
CA LYS A 236 8.39 -1.29 43.30
C LYS A 236 8.45 -0.68 41.91
N MET A 237 9.58 -0.81 41.19
CA MET A 237 9.66 -0.35 39.80
C MET A 237 8.70 -1.12 38.91
N ALA A 238 8.60 -2.45 39.07
CA ALA A 238 7.67 -3.27 38.30
C ALA A 238 6.20 -2.88 38.58
N GLU A 239 5.84 -2.60 39.84
CA GLU A 239 4.52 -2.08 40.20
C GLU A 239 4.24 -0.71 39.56
N MET A 240 5.20 0.21 39.61
CA MET A 240 5.06 1.56 39.04
C MET A 240 5.02 1.56 37.52
N GLU A 241 5.79 0.69 36.86
CA GLU A 241 5.73 0.47 35.40
C GLU A 241 4.36 -0.10 34.99
N ALA A 242 3.81 -1.05 35.76
CA ALA A 242 2.46 -1.57 35.52
C ALA A 242 1.38 -0.49 35.72
N MET A 243 1.55 0.38 36.72
CA MET A 243 0.65 1.51 36.95
C MET A 243 0.73 2.56 35.83
N LYS A 244 1.95 2.87 35.35
CA LYS A 244 2.16 3.73 34.18
C LYS A 244 1.46 3.17 32.95
N GLU A 245 1.61 1.88 32.68
CA GLU A 245 0.95 1.20 31.55
C GLU A 245 -0.58 1.26 31.66
N SER A 246 -1.12 1.05 32.86
CA SER A 246 -2.57 1.18 33.12
C SER A 246 -3.08 2.60 32.84
N LEU A 247 -2.36 3.63 33.28
CA LEU A 247 -2.72 5.03 33.04
C LEU A 247 -2.64 5.41 31.56
N GLU A 248 -1.58 4.99 30.85
CA GLU A 248 -1.46 5.22 29.39
C GLU A 248 -2.63 4.60 28.62
N ASN A 249 -3.04 3.38 29.00
CA ASN A 249 -4.19 2.71 28.38
C ASN A 249 -5.51 3.43 28.69
N GLN A 250 -5.70 3.95 29.91
CA GLN A 250 -6.91 4.71 30.27
C GLN A 250 -6.98 6.04 29.51
N ILE A 251 -5.87 6.76 29.37
CA ILE A 251 -5.79 8.00 28.57
C ILE A 251 -6.18 7.71 27.12
N PHE A 252 -5.62 6.65 26.54
CA PHE A 252 -5.93 6.25 25.17
C PHE A 252 -7.41 5.91 24.97
N LEU A 253 -8.02 5.15 25.90
CA LEU A 253 -9.45 4.81 25.84
C LEU A 253 -10.36 6.04 25.98
N LEU A 254 -9.98 7.01 26.82
CA LEU A 254 -10.73 8.26 26.99
C LEU A 254 -10.62 9.18 25.77
N ASP A 255 -9.42 9.39 25.23
CA ASP A 255 -9.24 10.16 23.98
C ASP A 255 -10.05 9.52 22.83
N SER A 256 -10.02 8.19 22.75
CA SER A 256 -10.83 7.43 21.80
C SER A 256 -12.33 7.70 22.01
N GLN A 257 -12.81 7.71 23.26
CA GLN A 257 -14.22 7.99 23.53
C GLN A 257 -14.63 9.43 23.18
N LEU A 258 -13.80 10.43 23.50
CA LEU A 258 -14.06 11.82 23.13
C LEU A 258 -14.14 11.96 21.60
N TYR A 259 -13.25 11.29 20.88
CA TYR A 259 -13.26 11.26 19.42
C TYR A 259 -14.52 10.56 18.86
N ALA A 260 -14.95 9.46 19.46
CA ALA A 260 -16.20 8.77 19.10
C ALA A 260 -17.45 9.67 19.24
N ILE A 261 -17.51 10.48 20.31
CA ILE A 261 -18.60 11.45 20.52
C ILE A 261 -18.60 12.52 19.42
N ARG A 262 -17.43 13.09 19.10
CA ARG A 262 -17.29 14.09 18.00
C ARG A 262 -17.66 13.51 16.64
N CYS A 263 -17.33 12.23 16.41
CA CYS A 263 -17.71 11.49 15.20
C CYS A 263 -19.24 11.42 15.06
N TYR A 264 -19.96 11.08 16.14
CA TYR A 264 -21.42 11.02 16.15
C TYR A 264 -22.07 12.40 15.98
N ALA A 265 -21.51 13.44 16.60
CA ALA A 265 -21.99 14.81 16.44
C ALA A 265 -21.80 15.37 15.01
N GLY A 266 -20.98 14.72 14.17
CA GLY A 266 -20.70 15.14 12.80
C GLY A 266 -19.66 16.26 12.69
N GLU A 267 -18.89 16.52 13.76
CA GLU A 267 -17.84 17.56 13.74
C GLU A 267 -16.57 17.11 13.02
N VAL A 268 -16.32 15.79 12.96
CA VAL A 268 -15.06 15.22 12.48
C VAL A 268 -14.98 15.11 10.96
N VAL A 269 -16.07 14.69 10.32
CA VAL A 269 -16.10 14.44 8.87
C VAL A 269 -17.18 15.29 8.22
N LYS A 270 -16.76 16.12 7.27
CA LYS A 270 -17.67 16.85 6.37
C LYS A 270 -17.83 16.08 5.07
N PHE A 271 -19.07 15.92 4.64
CA PHE A 271 -19.41 15.21 3.40
C PHE A 271 -19.65 16.20 2.27
N ALA A 272 -18.82 16.13 1.23
CA ALA A 272 -18.98 16.87 0.00
C ALA A 272 -20.08 16.21 -0.85
N HIS A 273 -20.99 17.02 -1.43
CA HIS A 273 -22.04 16.53 -2.32
C HIS A 273 -21.52 16.44 -3.76
N ILE A 274 -20.99 15.26 -4.12
CA ILE A 274 -20.30 15.03 -5.40
C ILE A 274 -21.28 14.96 -6.57
N ARG A 275 -22.39 14.25 -6.41
CA ARG A 275 -23.42 14.08 -7.45
C ARG A 275 -24.79 14.42 -6.92
N LYS A 276 -25.50 15.31 -7.62
CA LYS A 276 -26.86 15.75 -7.29
C LYS A 276 -27.88 15.01 -8.16
N GLY A 277 -28.94 14.52 -7.53
CA GLY A 277 -30.03 13.83 -8.20
C GLY A 277 -31.16 13.47 -7.25
N LYS A 278 -31.98 12.48 -7.61
CA LYS A 278 -33.10 12.01 -6.79
C LYS A 278 -32.66 10.99 -5.75
N ASN A 279 -33.22 11.11 -4.54
CA ASN A 279 -33.07 10.11 -3.48
C ASN A 279 -33.77 8.81 -3.86
N ALA A 280 -33.21 7.69 -3.39
CA ALA A 280 -33.89 6.41 -3.43
C ALA A 280 -35.04 6.37 -2.39
N PRO A 281 -36.04 5.49 -2.55
CA PRO A 281 -37.08 5.29 -1.55
C PRO A 281 -36.49 4.91 -0.18
N ASN A 282 -37.05 5.46 0.91
CA ASN A 282 -36.58 5.18 2.27
C ASN A 282 -36.77 3.70 2.68
N THR A 283 -37.58 2.94 1.95
CA THR A 283 -37.80 1.50 2.12
C THR A 283 -36.67 0.65 1.54
N GLU A 284 -35.86 1.20 0.63
CA GLU A 284 -34.72 0.48 0.05
C GLU A 284 -33.66 0.25 1.13
N PRO A 285 -33.08 -0.96 1.26
CA PRO A 285 -32.09 -1.26 2.28
C PRO A 285 -30.77 -0.53 2.05
N ILE A 286 -30.16 -0.05 3.13
CA ILE A 286 -28.80 0.48 3.12
C ILE A 286 -27.83 -0.70 3.18
N VAL A 287 -27.03 -0.85 2.13
CA VAL A 287 -25.96 -1.86 2.07
C VAL A 287 -24.64 -1.25 2.55
N ILE A 288 -24.12 -1.72 3.68
CA ILE A 288 -22.83 -1.30 4.22
C ILE A 288 -21.80 -2.34 3.81
N TYR A 289 -20.84 -1.91 2.99
CA TYR A 289 -19.73 -2.76 2.59
C TYR A 289 -18.64 -2.72 3.65
N GLN A 290 -18.34 -3.89 4.23
CA GLN A 290 -17.37 -4.04 5.30
C GLN A 290 -15.92 -4.12 4.80
N LYS A 291 -15.70 -4.32 3.50
CA LYS A 291 -14.35 -4.41 2.95
C LYS A 291 -13.84 -3.05 2.52
N LEU A 292 -12.62 -2.71 2.94
CA LEU A 292 -11.94 -1.50 2.48
C LEU A 292 -11.52 -1.67 1.02
N ARG A 293 -11.85 -0.70 0.17
CA ARG A 293 -11.42 -0.69 -1.23
C ARG A 293 -10.20 0.18 -1.42
N PHE A 294 -9.30 -0.26 -2.29
CA PHE A 294 -8.09 0.46 -2.62
C PHE A 294 -8.25 1.08 -4.01
N LEU A 295 -8.14 2.40 -4.10
CA LEU A 295 -8.37 3.16 -5.32
C LEU A 295 -7.34 2.80 -6.41
N ASP A 296 -6.08 2.58 -6.04
CA ASP A 296 -5.04 2.13 -6.97
C ASP A 296 -5.37 0.79 -7.64
N GLU A 297 -5.87 -0.18 -6.88
CA GLU A 297 -6.30 -1.49 -7.38
C GLU A 297 -7.59 -1.40 -8.23
N ASP A 298 -8.63 -0.72 -7.73
CA ASP A 298 -9.93 -0.63 -8.40
C ASP A 298 -9.87 0.26 -9.65
N LEU A 299 -9.21 1.42 -9.61
CA LEU A 299 -9.02 2.28 -10.79
C LEU A 299 -8.11 1.61 -11.81
N GLY A 300 -7.06 0.92 -11.37
CA GLY A 300 -6.22 0.11 -12.24
C GLY A 300 -7.02 -0.97 -12.97
N ARG A 301 -7.92 -1.66 -12.26
CA ARG A 301 -8.81 -2.69 -12.84
C ARG A 301 -9.69 -2.10 -13.92
N ILE A 302 -10.37 -0.99 -13.60
CA ILE A 302 -11.23 -0.28 -14.56
C ILE A 302 -10.41 0.18 -15.78
N ALA A 303 -9.21 0.74 -15.57
CA ALA A 303 -8.33 1.21 -16.64
C ALA A 303 -7.81 0.10 -17.56
N SER A 304 -7.79 -1.14 -17.07
CA SER A 304 -7.34 -2.31 -17.83
C SER A 304 -8.49 -2.98 -18.58
N LEU A 305 -9.70 -2.94 -18.03
CA LEU A 305 -10.87 -3.56 -18.65
C LEU A 305 -11.56 -2.64 -19.65
N TYR A 306 -11.60 -1.33 -19.39
CA TYR A 306 -12.37 -0.36 -20.16
C TYR A 306 -11.47 0.73 -20.76
N GLU A 307 -11.76 1.11 -22.01
CA GLU A 307 -11.14 2.27 -22.67
C GLU A 307 -11.77 3.56 -22.15
N LEU A 308 -11.16 4.15 -21.12
CA LEU A 308 -11.58 5.41 -20.53
C LEU A 308 -10.62 6.53 -20.94
N GLN A 309 -11.17 7.73 -21.18
CA GLN A 309 -10.39 8.94 -21.42
C GLN A 309 -9.82 9.48 -20.11
N TRP A 310 -8.80 8.80 -19.56
CA TRP A 310 -8.15 9.13 -18.30
C TRP A 310 -7.54 10.53 -18.28
N ASP A 311 -7.10 11.04 -19.43
CA ASP A 311 -6.51 12.39 -19.55
C ASP A 311 -7.51 13.51 -19.21
N LYS A 312 -8.81 13.21 -19.19
CA LYS A 312 -9.88 14.13 -18.79
C LYS A 312 -10.36 13.91 -17.35
N LEU A 313 -9.90 12.84 -16.69
CA LEU A 313 -10.25 12.49 -15.32
C LEU A 313 -9.17 13.05 -14.40
N GLY A 314 -9.30 14.34 -14.05
CA GLY A 314 -8.36 15.00 -13.15
C GLY A 314 -8.36 14.38 -11.74
N MET A 315 -9.56 14.17 -11.17
CA MET A 315 -9.75 13.74 -9.78
C MET A 315 -10.86 12.66 -9.66
N PHE A 316 -10.80 11.79 -8.65
CA PHE A 316 -11.75 10.74 -8.24
C PHE A 316 -13.14 11.30 -7.94
N GLU A 317 -13.25 12.47 -7.30
CA GLU A 317 -14.55 13.14 -7.17
C GLU A 317 -15.17 13.41 -8.55
N SER A 318 -14.38 13.89 -9.51
CA SER A 318 -14.84 14.12 -10.89
C SER A 318 -15.18 12.80 -11.61
N PHE A 319 -14.44 11.72 -11.33
CA PHE A 319 -14.75 10.39 -11.87
C PHE A 319 -16.10 9.87 -11.36
N LEU A 320 -16.37 9.98 -10.05
CA LEU A 320 -17.66 9.62 -9.46
C LEU A 320 -18.81 10.49 -9.97
N GLN A 321 -18.55 11.77 -10.25
CA GLN A 321 -19.54 12.72 -10.73
C GLN A 321 -20.00 12.40 -12.16
N HIS A 322 -19.06 12.09 -13.07
CA HIS A 322 -19.33 12.06 -14.50
C HIS A 322 -19.47 10.65 -15.11
N HIS A 323 -18.96 9.59 -14.46
CA HIS A 323 -18.87 8.27 -15.08
C HIS A 323 -19.85 7.23 -14.48
N PRO A 324 -20.81 6.66 -15.24
CA PRO A 324 -21.74 5.65 -14.74
C PRO A 324 -21.06 4.40 -14.18
N LEU A 325 -20.02 3.88 -14.85
CA LEU A 325 -19.24 2.73 -14.36
C LEU A 325 -18.55 2.97 -13.00
N ALA A 326 -18.25 4.24 -12.67
CA ALA A 326 -17.69 4.58 -11.37
C ALA A 326 -18.71 4.30 -10.25
N LEU A 327 -19.98 4.64 -10.47
CA LEU A 327 -21.05 4.32 -9.53
C LEU A 327 -21.26 2.82 -9.41
N GLU A 328 -21.34 2.10 -10.52
CA GLU A 328 -21.53 0.65 -10.50
C GLU A 328 -20.37 -0.08 -9.80
N THR A 329 -19.14 0.44 -9.90
CA THR A 329 -17.97 -0.18 -9.29
C THR A 329 -17.83 0.19 -7.81
N PHE A 330 -17.88 1.48 -7.49
CA PHE A 330 -17.56 2.01 -6.16
C PHE A 330 -18.78 2.15 -5.26
N ALA A 331 -20.00 2.22 -5.80
CA ALA A 331 -21.25 2.35 -5.04
C ALA A 331 -22.42 1.64 -5.76
N PRO A 332 -22.40 0.29 -5.87
CA PRO A 332 -23.26 -0.47 -6.79
C PRO A 332 -24.75 -0.45 -6.47
N ASN A 333 -25.12 -0.36 -5.19
CA ASN A 333 -26.51 -0.37 -4.73
C ASN A 333 -27.04 1.06 -4.64
N ASP A 334 -28.34 1.24 -4.85
CA ASP A 334 -28.95 2.57 -4.82
C ASP A 334 -28.84 3.23 -3.44
N ARG A 335 -28.78 2.45 -2.36
CA ARG A 335 -28.43 2.94 -1.02
C ARG A 335 -27.26 2.14 -0.47
N CYS A 336 -26.07 2.73 -0.42
CA CYS A 336 -24.91 2.05 0.13
C CYS A 336 -23.87 2.97 0.77
N VAL A 337 -23.03 2.35 1.59
CA VAL A 337 -21.86 2.96 2.23
C VAL A 337 -20.64 2.12 1.91
N MET A 338 -19.57 2.79 1.50
CA MET A 338 -18.34 2.19 1.02
C MET A 338 -17.15 2.93 1.61
N LEU A 339 -16.15 2.18 2.06
CA LEU A 339 -14.88 2.74 2.53
C LEU A 339 -13.83 2.61 1.43
N VAL A 340 -13.13 3.70 1.14
CA VAL A 340 -12.07 3.76 0.15
C VAL A 340 -10.78 4.28 0.77
N ARG A 341 -9.65 3.78 0.30
CA ARG A 341 -8.31 4.23 0.66
C ARG A 341 -7.48 4.31 -0.61
N LEU A 342 -6.47 5.18 -0.65
CA LEU A 342 -5.67 5.37 -1.86
C LEU A 342 -4.93 4.08 -2.27
N SER A 343 -4.18 3.49 -1.33
CA SER A 343 -3.35 2.31 -1.57
C SER A 343 -3.19 1.48 -0.30
N ARG A 344 -3.05 0.15 -0.45
CA ARG A 344 -2.77 -0.78 0.66
C ARG A 344 -1.35 -0.62 1.21
N THR A 345 -0.38 -0.36 0.34
CA THR A 345 1.05 -0.36 0.71
C THR A 345 1.64 1.04 0.84
N GLY A 346 0.87 2.08 0.48
CA GLY A 346 1.34 3.47 0.46
C GLY A 346 2.43 3.73 -0.58
N ARG A 347 2.61 2.82 -1.55
CA ARG A 347 3.60 2.94 -2.62
C ARG A 347 2.89 3.36 -3.91
N THR A 348 3.13 4.59 -4.34
CA THR A 348 2.69 5.05 -5.65
C THR A 348 3.57 4.47 -6.75
N LEU A 349 2.93 4.04 -7.83
CA LEU A 349 3.61 3.68 -9.06
C LEU A 349 4.07 4.97 -9.71
N GLY A 350 5.39 5.21 -9.73
CA GLY A 350 5.94 6.47 -10.21
C GLY A 350 5.48 6.86 -11.62
N ARG A 351 5.36 8.17 -11.82
CA ARG A 351 5.01 8.90 -13.05
C ARG A 351 5.48 8.21 -14.32
N LYS A 352 4.53 7.70 -15.12
CA LYS A 352 4.78 7.22 -16.49
C LYS A 352 3.72 7.82 -17.42
N GLU A 353 4.15 8.43 -18.52
CA GLU A 353 3.25 8.98 -19.56
C GLU A 353 2.29 7.92 -20.12
N ASP A 354 2.69 6.64 -20.10
CA ASP A 354 1.91 5.51 -20.61
C ASP A 354 0.75 5.05 -19.66
N SER A 355 0.69 5.59 -18.44
CA SER A 355 -0.30 5.21 -17.42
C SER A 355 -1.04 6.43 -16.86
N PRO A 356 -1.95 7.08 -17.60
CA PRO A 356 -2.54 8.36 -17.21
C PRO A 356 -3.26 8.38 -15.84
N TYR A 357 -3.76 7.25 -15.33
CA TYR A 357 -4.32 7.14 -13.97
C TYR A 357 -3.26 7.23 -12.85
N SER A 358 -1.96 7.05 -13.16
CA SER A 358 -0.89 7.22 -12.17
C SER A 358 -0.77 8.68 -11.72
N ASN A 359 -1.01 9.63 -12.63
CA ASN A 359 -0.97 11.06 -12.31
C ASN A 359 -2.10 11.41 -11.33
N MET A 360 -3.29 10.88 -11.57
CA MET A 360 -4.43 11.00 -10.64
C MET A 360 -4.08 10.43 -9.27
N LEU A 361 -3.48 9.23 -9.20
CA LEU A 361 -3.06 8.64 -7.91
C LEU A 361 -1.95 9.44 -7.20
N GLU A 362 -1.01 10.02 -7.94
CA GLU A 362 0.03 10.92 -7.38
C GLU A 362 -0.60 12.20 -6.81
N ASP A 363 -1.55 12.80 -7.51
CA ASP A 363 -2.29 13.96 -7.03
C ASP A 363 -3.12 13.61 -5.79
N TYR A 364 -3.81 12.46 -5.78
CA TYR A 364 -4.50 11.99 -4.58
C TYR A 364 -3.59 11.65 -3.42
N ASP A 365 -2.39 11.12 -3.66
CA ASP A 365 -1.41 10.91 -2.59
C ASP A 365 -1.06 12.24 -1.93
N TYR A 366 -0.91 13.29 -2.73
CA TYR A 366 -0.64 14.63 -2.23
C TYR A 366 -1.76 15.16 -1.33
N TYR A 367 -3.02 15.02 -1.73
CA TYR A 367 -4.14 15.61 -0.98
C TYR A 367 -4.75 14.67 0.07
N HIS A 368 -4.71 13.36 -0.13
CA HIS A 368 -5.49 12.36 0.62
C HIS A 368 -4.72 11.07 0.94
N GLY A 369 -3.41 11.01 0.72
CA GLY A 369 -2.59 9.79 0.85
C GLY A 369 -2.64 9.11 2.22
N ARG A 370 -2.97 9.84 3.30
CA ARG A 370 -3.08 9.32 4.69
C ARG A 370 -4.48 9.51 5.26
N THR A 371 -5.50 9.36 4.42
CA THR A 371 -6.92 9.43 4.81
C THR A 371 -7.72 8.24 4.29
N VAL A 372 -8.80 7.93 5.00
CA VAL A 372 -9.83 6.97 4.58
C VAL A 372 -11.03 7.76 4.10
N GLY A 373 -11.48 7.49 2.87
CA GLY A 373 -12.68 8.07 2.30
C GLY A 373 -13.93 7.23 2.63
N ILE A 374 -15.03 7.90 2.93
CA ILE A 374 -16.36 7.32 3.16
C ILE A 374 -17.26 7.80 2.01
N VAL A 375 -17.61 6.89 1.11
CA VAL A 375 -18.55 7.14 0.01
C VAL A 375 -19.95 6.71 0.47
N ILE A 376 -20.92 7.62 0.33
CA ILE A 376 -22.33 7.39 0.65
C ILE A 376 -23.16 7.64 -0.60
N ARG A 377 -23.96 6.64 -1.00
CA ARG A 377 -24.91 6.76 -2.11
C ARG A 377 -26.35 6.67 -1.61
N ASN A 378 -27.20 7.56 -2.12
CA ASN A 378 -28.65 7.57 -1.91
C ASN A 378 -29.37 7.90 -3.23
N GLY A 379 -29.77 6.87 -3.97
CA GLY A 379 -30.29 6.95 -5.32
C GLY A 379 -29.23 7.46 -6.30
N GLU A 380 -29.49 8.64 -6.86
CA GLU A 380 -28.56 9.35 -7.74
C GLU A 380 -27.61 10.28 -6.96
N ASN A 381 -27.89 10.52 -5.67
CA ASN A 381 -27.05 11.36 -4.83
C ASN A 381 -25.83 10.59 -4.33
N VAL A 382 -24.66 11.21 -4.43
CA VAL A 382 -23.39 10.66 -3.94
C VAL A 382 -22.65 11.70 -3.11
N TYR A 383 -22.18 11.26 -1.96
CA TYR A 383 -21.43 12.06 -1.01
C TYR A 383 -20.09 11.39 -0.70
N LEU A 384 -19.05 12.19 -0.51
CA LEU A 384 -17.72 11.72 -0.13
C LEU A 384 -17.21 12.55 1.05
N GLY A 385 -16.78 11.87 2.10
CA GLY A 385 -16.10 12.48 3.24
C GLY A 385 -14.75 11.81 3.48
N TRP A 386 -13.78 12.54 3.98
CA TRP A 386 -12.44 12.02 4.31
C TRP A 386 -12.21 12.08 5.82
N THR A 387 -11.66 11.00 6.38
CA THR A 387 -11.25 10.90 7.79
C THR A 387 -9.77 10.54 7.90
N ASP A 388 -9.12 10.96 8.98
CA ASP A 388 -7.68 10.71 9.20
C ASP A 388 -7.36 9.24 9.44
N GLU A 389 -6.28 8.77 8.80
CA GLU A 389 -5.76 7.42 9.00
C GLU A 389 -5.11 7.24 10.38
N ASP A 390 -4.48 8.29 10.93
CA ASP A 390 -3.78 8.24 12.22
C ASP A 390 -4.71 7.93 13.42
N ARG A 391 -6.02 7.98 13.23
CA ARG A 391 -7.03 7.57 14.22
C ARG A 391 -7.92 6.42 13.74
N VAL A 392 -7.86 6.04 12.46
CA VAL A 392 -8.67 4.99 11.85
C VAL A 392 -7.75 4.00 11.14
N HIS A 393 -7.13 3.13 11.92
CA HIS A 393 -6.23 2.08 11.47
C HIS A 393 -7.02 0.83 11.03
N ILE A 394 -7.55 0.86 9.81
CA ILE A 394 -8.22 -0.29 9.19
C ILE A 394 -7.22 -1.00 8.28
N SER A 395 -6.80 -2.21 8.65
CA SER A 395 -5.82 -2.99 7.90
C SER A 395 -6.39 -3.69 6.67
N ASP A 396 -7.55 -4.37 6.75
CA ASP A 396 -8.17 -4.99 5.55
C ASP A 396 -9.70 -5.22 5.65
N ASP A 397 -10.25 -5.73 6.77
CA ASP A 397 -11.70 -6.04 6.87
C ASP A 397 -12.40 -5.41 8.09
N LEU A 398 -13.65 -4.97 7.92
CA LEU A 398 -14.54 -4.44 8.96
C LEU A 398 -15.43 -5.55 9.56
N ILE A 399 -14.89 -6.73 9.85
CA ILE A 399 -15.69 -7.82 10.45
C ILE A 399 -16.04 -7.43 11.89
N VAL A 400 -17.33 -7.25 12.18
CA VAL A 400 -17.87 -7.33 13.54
C VAL A 400 -17.96 -8.81 13.91
N SER A 401 -16.82 -9.44 14.17
CA SER A 401 -16.85 -10.72 14.87
C SER A 401 -17.05 -10.38 16.33
N ARG A 402 -18.29 -10.52 16.79
CA ARG A 402 -18.64 -10.66 18.21
C ARG A 402 -17.99 -11.92 18.79
N VAL A 403 -16.67 -12.05 18.79
CA VAL A 403 -15.94 -13.06 19.57
C VAL A 403 -14.51 -12.56 19.77
N ILE A 404 -14.28 -11.82 20.86
CA ILE A 404 -13.10 -12.07 21.70
C ILE A 404 -13.57 -11.96 23.17
N THR A 405 -14.65 -12.65 23.50
CA THR A 405 -14.85 -13.12 24.88
C THR A 405 -14.43 -14.58 24.88
N GLU A 406 -13.13 -14.78 24.76
CA GLU A 406 -12.40 -15.96 25.21
C GLU A 406 -10.96 -15.73 24.74
N VAL A 407 -10.21 -15.04 25.59
CA VAL A 407 -8.77 -15.29 25.65
C VAL A 407 -8.68 -16.75 26.08
N THR A 408 -8.61 -17.68 25.13
CA THR A 408 -8.10 -19.01 25.44
C THR A 408 -6.74 -18.79 26.07
N PRO A 409 -6.51 -19.19 27.32
CA PRO A 409 -5.20 -19.11 27.92
C PRO A 409 -4.26 -19.90 27.02
N ASP A 410 -3.25 -19.24 26.46
CA ASP A 410 -2.17 -19.95 25.78
C ASP A 410 -1.63 -21.01 26.76
N GLU A 411 -1.40 -22.23 26.26
CA GLU A 411 -0.66 -23.25 27.00
C GLU A 411 0.64 -22.62 27.54
N PRO A 412 1.00 -22.86 28.81
CA PRO A 412 2.17 -22.25 29.42
C PRO A 412 3.43 -22.63 28.63
N LYS A 413 3.97 -21.66 27.88
CA LYS A 413 5.20 -21.81 27.11
C LYS A 413 6.40 -21.72 28.04
N GLU A 414 7.23 -22.75 28.07
CA GLU A 414 8.52 -22.70 28.77
C GLU A 414 9.52 -21.86 27.96
N PHE A 415 10.14 -20.88 28.61
CA PHE A 415 11.18 -20.04 28.01
C PHE A 415 12.54 -20.39 28.61
N HIS A 416 13.55 -20.62 27.78
CA HIS A 416 14.92 -20.91 28.25
C HIS A 416 15.70 -19.67 28.71
N PHE A 417 15.32 -18.47 28.25
CA PHE A 417 15.99 -17.21 28.58
C PHE A 417 14.97 -16.10 28.94
N GLU A 418 15.30 -15.25 29.91
CA GLU A 418 14.47 -14.09 30.29
C GLU A 418 14.30 -13.08 29.14
N SER A 419 15.29 -12.95 28.25
CA SER A 419 15.18 -12.09 27.07
C SER A 419 14.08 -12.53 26.12
N ASP A 420 13.85 -13.84 26.00
CA ASP A 420 12.84 -14.40 25.11
C ASP A 420 11.45 -14.25 25.71
N ARG A 421 11.33 -14.41 27.04
CA ARG A 421 10.10 -14.08 27.77
C ARG A 421 9.72 -12.61 27.63
N ARG A 422 10.67 -11.67 27.82
CA ARG A 422 10.42 -10.23 27.65
C ARG A 422 10.03 -9.86 26.22
N ARG A 423 10.66 -10.49 25.21
CA ARG A 423 10.30 -10.31 23.79
C ARG A 423 8.90 -10.84 23.50
N TYR A 424 8.54 -12.00 24.06
CA TYR A 424 7.21 -12.59 23.93
C TYR A 424 6.12 -11.72 24.58
N GLU A 425 6.36 -11.26 25.81
CA GLU A 425 5.44 -10.35 26.52
C GLU A 425 5.26 -9.03 25.75
N LYS A 426 6.36 -8.45 25.23
CA LYS A 426 6.29 -7.24 24.39
C LYS A 426 5.51 -7.48 23.09
N ALA A 427 5.75 -8.60 22.41
CA ALA A 427 5.03 -8.95 21.19
C ALA A 427 3.53 -9.20 21.44
N GLN A 428 3.17 -9.89 22.53
CA GLN A 428 1.77 -10.06 22.93
C GLN A 428 1.11 -8.70 23.26
N LYS A 429 1.82 -7.78 23.92
CA LYS A 429 1.33 -6.42 24.20
C LYS A 429 1.09 -5.62 22.92
N GLU A 430 2.03 -5.65 21.98
CA GLU A 430 1.89 -4.99 20.67
C GLU A 430 0.71 -5.57 19.88
N ALA A 431 0.56 -6.89 19.87
CA ALA A 431 -0.59 -7.56 19.25
C ALA A 431 -1.94 -7.15 19.90
N ARG A 432 -2.01 -7.09 21.24
CA ARG A 432 -3.22 -6.63 21.95
C ARG A 432 -3.56 -5.17 21.62
N LYS A 433 -2.56 -4.29 21.59
CA LYS A 433 -2.76 -2.87 21.22
C LYS A 433 -3.30 -2.75 19.79
N GLN A 434 -2.74 -3.50 18.84
CA GLN A 434 -3.23 -3.52 17.45
C GLN A 434 -4.68 -4.00 17.34
N ILE A 435 -5.07 -5.02 18.12
CA ILE A 435 -6.46 -5.51 18.15
C ILE A 435 -7.41 -4.44 18.69
N ILE A 436 -7.05 -3.81 19.82
CA ILE A 436 -7.87 -2.77 20.46
C ILE A 436 -8.03 -1.56 19.52
N ASP A 437 -6.92 -1.12 18.91
CA ASP A 437 -6.89 -0.01 17.97
C ASP A 437 -7.75 -0.26 16.72
N GLY A 438 -7.73 -1.49 16.18
CA GLY A 438 -8.62 -1.91 15.10
C GLY A 438 -10.11 -1.90 15.50
N ILE A 439 -10.45 -2.27 16.75
CA ILE A 439 -11.84 -2.22 17.26
C ILE A 439 -12.31 -0.76 17.40
N ILE A 440 -11.45 0.11 17.94
CA ILE A 440 -11.74 1.53 18.15
C ILE A 440 -11.93 2.25 16.81
N SER A 441 -11.04 2.03 15.85
CA SER A 441 -11.12 2.57 14.49
C SER A 441 -12.45 2.24 13.81
N ARG A 442 -12.94 1.00 13.98
CA ARG A 442 -14.25 0.57 13.46
C ARG A 442 -15.40 1.26 14.19
N ALA A 443 -15.31 1.42 15.50
CA ALA A 443 -16.32 2.14 16.29
C ALA A 443 -16.47 3.61 15.81
N PHE A 444 -15.37 4.26 15.41
CA PHE A 444 -15.41 5.61 14.86
C PHE A 444 -16.22 5.70 13.57
N VAL A 445 -15.95 4.81 12.59
CA VAL A 445 -16.72 4.77 11.34
C VAL A 445 -18.21 4.54 11.62
N TYR A 446 -18.54 3.61 12.52
CA TYR A 446 -19.94 3.37 12.91
C TYR A 446 -20.60 4.59 13.55
N ASN A 447 -19.90 5.29 14.44
CA ASN A 447 -20.43 6.49 15.08
C ASN A 447 -20.62 7.63 14.08
N ILE A 448 -19.73 7.79 13.10
CA ILE A 448 -19.93 8.72 11.97
C ILE A 448 -21.22 8.36 11.22
N LEU A 449 -21.39 7.09 10.81
CA LEU A 449 -22.56 6.66 10.03
C LEU A 449 -23.86 6.77 10.83
N GLN A 450 -23.86 6.41 12.11
CA GLN A 450 -25.04 6.55 12.97
C GLN A 450 -25.38 8.02 13.18
N GLY A 451 -24.38 8.89 13.37
CA GLY A 451 -24.56 10.34 13.42
C GLY A 451 -25.19 10.90 12.15
N ILE A 452 -24.81 10.39 10.97
CA ILE A 452 -25.43 10.78 9.70
C ILE A 452 -26.89 10.36 9.62
N VAL A 453 -27.23 9.15 10.03
CA VAL A 453 -28.62 8.67 10.03
C VAL A 453 -29.49 9.52 10.97
N ASP A 454 -28.99 9.80 12.16
CA ASP A 454 -29.77 10.44 13.22
C ASP A 454 -29.87 11.96 13.05
N ASN A 455 -28.78 12.60 12.59
CA ASN A 455 -28.66 14.06 12.55
C ASN A 455 -28.72 14.65 11.14
N SER A 456 -28.84 13.83 10.08
CA SER A 456 -28.77 14.31 8.70
C SER A 456 -29.73 13.59 7.74
N PRO A 457 -30.30 14.27 6.73
CA PRO A 457 -31.18 13.66 5.74
C PRO A 457 -30.44 12.82 4.67
N LEU A 458 -29.11 12.62 4.80
CA LEU A 458 -28.30 11.93 3.78
C LEU A 458 -28.69 10.46 3.60
N LEU A 459 -28.95 9.75 4.71
CA LEU A 459 -29.33 8.33 4.73
C LEU A 459 -30.47 8.08 5.74
N PRO A 460 -31.70 8.46 5.42
CA PRO A 460 -32.82 8.34 6.36
C PRO A 460 -33.20 6.87 6.60
N LEU A 461 -33.25 6.44 7.86
CA LEU A 461 -33.78 5.13 8.24
C LEU A 461 -35.20 5.23 8.80
N PRO A 462 -36.04 4.18 8.67
CA PRO A 462 -37.33 4.14 9.34
C PRO A 462 -37.20 4.26 10.87
N GLU A 463 -38.22 4.84 11.50
CA GLU A 463 -38.23 5.13 12.94
C GLU A 463 -37.97 3.87 13.79
N GLY A 464 -37.01 3.94 14.71
CA GLY A 464 -36.63 2.83 15.60
C GLY A 464 -35.58 1.85 15.04
N VAL A 465 -35.18 1.97 13.76
CA VAL A 465 -34.14 1.13 13.17
C VAL A 465 -32.75 1.75 13.40
N LYS A 466 -31.86 1.01 14.06
CA LYS A 466 -30.47 1.42 14.26
C LYS A 466 -29.53 0.77 13.26
N LEU A 467 -28.46 1.47 12.89
CA LEU A 467 -27.47 0.98 11.94
C LEU A 467 -26.67 -0.19 12.54
N ASN A 468 -26.46 -0.22 13.86
CA ASN A 468 -25.66 -1.23 14.56
C ASN A 468 -26.25 -2.66 14.59
N LYS A 469 -27.47 -2.87 14.08
CA LYS A 469 -28.12 -4.19 14.02
C LYS A 469 -28.55 -4.48 12.60
N GLN A 470 -28.21 -5.67 12.10
CA GLN A 470 -28.72 -6.15 10.82
C GLN A 470 -30.25 -6.21 10.87
N SER A 471 -30.89 -5.67 9.84
CA SER A 471 -32.35 -5.61 9.71
C SER A 471 -32.74 -5.68 8.24
N GLU A 472 -34.04 -5.66 7.95
CA GLU A 472 -34.53 -5.56 6.56
C GLU A 472 -34.03 -4.29 5.85
N TYR A 473 -33.74 -3.22 6.59
CA TYR A 473 -33.29 -1.93 6.05
C TYR A 473 -31.77 -1.71 6.15
N VAL A 474 -31.04 -2.60 6.84
CA VAL A 474 -29.59 -2.48 7.03
C VAL A 474 -28.93 -3.83 6.75
N ILE A 475 -28.23 -3.90 5.63
CA ILE A 475 -27.58 -5.11 5.14
C ILE A 475 -26.07 -4.94 5.22
N TYR A 476 -25.43 -5.85 5.94
CA TYR A 476 -23.98 -5.93 6.05
C TYR A 476 -23.42 -6.84 4.96
N SER A 477 -22.72 -6.25 3.98
CA SER A 477 -22.12 -7.01 2.88
C SER A 477 -20.63 -7.26 3.15
N MET A 478 -20.27 -8.55 3.21
CA MET A 478 -18.89 -9.04 3.09
C MET A 478 -18.52 -9.36 1.64
N ALA A 479 -19.48 -9.24 0.72
CA ALA A 479 -19.30 -9.68 -0.65
C ALA A 479 -18.53 -8.61 -1.45
N ASP A 480 -17.30 -8.95 -1.83
CA ASP A 480 -16.88 -8.70 -3.21
C ASP A 480 -17.93 -9.40 -4.08
N LYS A 481 -18.61 -8.71 -5.00
CA LYS A 481 -19.59 -9.34 -5.92
C LYS A 481 -18.97 -10.40 -6.87
N SER A 482 -17.76 -10.88 -6.60
CA SER A 482 -17.15 -12.00 -7.29
C SER A 482 -17.33 -13.24 -6.42
N LEU A 483 -18.30 -14.10 -6.76
CA LEU A 483 -18.10 -15.53 -6.51
C LEU A 483 -16.66 -15.85 -6.93
N THR A 484 -15.86 -16.46 -6.05
CA THR A 484 -14.47 -16.78 -6.38
C THR A 484 -14.46 -17.78 -7.53
N ASP A 485 -14.48 -17.27 -8.75
CA ASP A 485 -14.33 -18.05 -9.95
C ASP A 485 -12.89 -18.55 -9.95
N ASN A 486 -12.73 -19.87 -9.86
CA ASN A 486 -11.44 -20.56 -9.86
C ASN A 486 -11.22 -21.32 -11.20
N ARG A 487 -11.97 -21.00 -12.26
CA ARG A 487 -11.98 -21.72 -13.56
C ARG A 487 -10.58 -21.90 -14.17
N PHE A 488 -9.66 -20.95 -13.97
CA PHE A 488 -8.32 -20.96 -14.57
C PHE A 488 -7.16 -21.05 -13.56
N GLY A 489 -7.43 -21.27 -12.27
CA GLY A 489 -6.39 -21.40 -11.23
C GLY A 489 -5.80 -20.08 -10.75
N SER A 490 -4.60 -19.70 -11.20
CA SER A 490 -3.93 -18.43 -10.87
C SER A 490 -3.13 -17.93 -12.07
N PHE A 491 -2.78 -16.64 -12.07
CA PHE A 491 -1.96 -16.05 -13.13
C PHE A 491 -0.60 -16.74 -13.25
N THR A 492 0.05 -17.11 -12.13
CA THR A 492 1.28 -17.92 -12.17
C THR A 492 1.12 -19.23 -12.94
N ASN A 493 -0.03 -19.91 -12.83
CA ASN A 493 -0.26 -21.15 -13.57
C ASN A 493 -0.47 -20.88 -15.07
N ILE A 494 -1.16 -19.79 -15.42
CA ILE A 494 -1.33 -19.34 -16.81
C ILE A 494 0.03 -18.96 -17.42
N LEU A 495 0.88 -18.25 -16.66
CA LEU A 495 2.25 -17.92 -17.07
C LEU A 495 3.09 -19.17 -17.29
N ALA A 496 3.06 -20.13 -16.36
CA ALA A 496 3.78 -21.40 -16.50
C ALA A 496 3.38 -22.14 -17.78
N LEU A 497 2.08 -22.15 -18.12
CA LEU A 497 1.59 -22.74 -19.37
C LEU A 497 2.11 -21.99 -20.60
N CYS A 498 1.98 -20.66 -20.65
CA CYS A 498 2.37 -19.85 -21.81
C CYS A 498 3.90 -19.82 -22.01
N ASN A 499 4.66 -19.79 -20.91
CA ASN A 499 6.12 -19.77 -20.93
C ASN A 499 6.71 -21.18 -21.10
N LYS A 500 5.92 -22.26 -21.04
CA LYS A 500 6.42 -23.64 -21.23
C LYS A 500 7.09 -23.84 -22.58
N GLN A 501 6.53 -23.26 -23.64
CA GLN A 501 7.06 -23.37 -25.00
C GLN A 501 7.21 -21.99 -25.63
N VAL A 502 8.40 -21.42 -25.50
CA VAL A 502 8.80 -20.16 -26.16
C VAL A 502 9.58 -20.52 -27.42
N HIS A 503 9.28 -19.85 -28.52
CA HIS A 503 9.95 -20.04 -29.78
C HIS A 503 10.34 -18.71 -30.43
N GLU A 504 11.23 -18.75 -31.42
CA GLU A 504 11.59 -17.58 -32.21
C GLU A 504 10.36 -16.89 -32.83
N GLY A 505 10.29 -15.57 -32.70
CA GLY A 505 9.18 -14.74 -33.15
C GLY A 505 8.02 -14.62 -32.14
N ASP A 506 8.03 -15.36 -31.02
CA ASP A 506 7.03 -15.19 -29.97
C ASP A 506 7.08 -13.78 -29.36
N GLN A 507 5.92 -13.31 -28.91
CA GLN A 507 5.76 -11.95 -28.40
C GLN A 507 5.85 -11.97 -26.88
N LEU A 508 6.89 -11.33 -26.36
CA LEU A 508 7.26 -11.35 -24.96
C LEU A 508 7.06 -9.96 -24.35
N LEU A 509 6.32 -9.87 -23.27
CA LEU A 509 6.22 -8.67 -22.45
C LEU A 509 7.25 -8.76 -21.31
N THR A 510 8.18 -7.82 -21.26
CA THR A 510 9.18 -7.74 -20.19
C THR A 510 8.57 -7.16 -18.93
N ILE A 511 8.95 -7.70 -17.77
CA ILE A 511 8.36 -7.31 -16.48
C ILE A 511 9.34 -6.65 -15.52
N GLN A 512 10.53 -6.29 -16.01
CA GLN A 512 11.50 -5.51 -15.27
C GLN A 512 12.47 -4.81 -16.24
N TYR A 513 13.13 -3.76 -15.75
CA TYR A 513 14.23 -3.13 -16.47
C TYR A 513 15.49 -3.96 -16.26
N LEU A 514 16.08 -4.48 -17.35
CA LEU A 514 17.24 -5.36 -17.28
C LEU A 514 18.48 -4.70 -17.85
N VAL A 515 19.59 -4.94 -17.17
CA VAL A 515 20.94 -4.64 -17.63
C VAL A 515 21.82 -5.87 -17.43
N PRO A 516 22.92 -6.01 -18.18
CA PRO A 516 23.90 -7.06 -17.91
C PRO A 516 24.48 -6.86 -16.51
N GLU A 517 24.78 -7.97 -15.84
CA GLU A 517 25.44 -7.92 -14.54
C GLU A 517 26.80 -7.22 -14.66
N ARG A 518 27.14 -6.46 -13.61
CA ARG A 518 28.38 -5.69 -13.54
C ARG A 518 29.11 -6.06 -12.27
N ASP A 519 30.41 -6.27 -12.41
CA ASP A 519 31.27 -6.51 -11.27
C ASP A 519 31.58 -5.22 -10.54
N ARG A 520 31.70 -5.33 -9.22
CA ARG A 520 32.19 -4.24 -8.40
C ARG A 520 33.71 -4.18 -8.51
N SER A 521 34.22 -3.06 -9.02
CA SER A 521 35.66 -2.82 -9.09
C SER A 521 36.28 -2.71 -7.69
N PHE A 522 37.51 -3.18 -7.55
CA PHE A 522 38.33 -3.06 -6.32
C PHE A 522 38.49 -1.61 -5.84
N TYR A 523 38.46 -0.64 -6.76
CA TYR A 523 38.59 0.79 -6.46
C TYR A 523 37.25 1.52 -6.29
N GLY A 524 36.13 0.79 -6.23
CA GLY A 524 34.79 1.37 -6.27
C GLY A 524 34.35 1.68 -7.71
N GLY A 525 33.05 1.50 -7.97
CA GLY A 525 32.45 1.62 -9.30
C GLY A 525 32.06 0.28 -9.93
N TRP A 526 31.18 0.34 -10.93
CA TRP A 526 30.69 -0.82 -11.67
C TRP A 526 31.48 -0.98 -12.96
N ARG A 527 32.06 -2.16 -13.21
CA ARG A 527 32.79 -2.48 -14.44
C ARG A 527 32.06 -3.59 -15.21
N SER A 528 32.19 -3.56 -16.53
CA SER A 528 31.74 -4.64 -17.40
C SER A 528 32.96 -5.22 -18.11
N ASP A 529 33.38 -6.40 -17.67
CA ASP A 529 34.58 -7.03 -18.22
C ASP A 529 34.31 -7.60 -19.62
N THR A 530 35.34 -7.56 -20.48
CA THR A 530 35.20 -7.87 -21.93
C THR A 530 34.74 -9.30 -22.20
N TRP A 531 35.01 -10.22 -21.27
CA TRP A 531 34.72 -11.66 -21.38
C TRP A 531 33.70 -12.12 -20.35
N GLN A 532 32.96 -11.19 -19.74
CA GLN A 532 31.92 -11.49 -18.75
C GLN A 532 30.55 -11.25 -19.39
N ASN A 533 30.07 -12.23 -20.16
CA ASN A 533 28.84 -12.12 -20.93
C ASN A 533 27.65 -12.79 -20.24
N THR A 534 27.26 -12.30 -19.07
CA THR A 534 26.25 -12.94 -18.21
C THR A 534 24.86 -13.06 -18.83
N ARG A 535 24.55 -12.22 -19.84
CA ARG A 535 23.23 -12.16 -20.49
C ARG A 535 23.32 -12.06 -22.00
N GLY A 536 24.41 -12.52 -22.61
CA GLY A 536 24.57 -12.42 -24.05
C GLY A 536 25.08 -13.71 -24.65
N ARG A 537 25.00 -13.77 -25.98
CA ARG A 537 25.40 -14.96 -26.73
C ARG A 537 26.91 -14.98 -27.02
N GLY A 538 27.58 -16.07 -26.66
CA GLY A 538 29.02 -16.32 -26.87
C GLY A 538 29.93 -15.70 -25.80
N ASP A 539 31.25 -15.87 -25.91
CA ASP A 539 32.18 -15.52 -24.80
C ASP A 539 32.37 -14.02 -24.59
N ARG A 540 32.29 -13.21 -25.66
CA ARG A 540 32.58 -11.78 -25.58
C ARG A 540 31.35 -11.00 -25.12
N ASN A 541 31.52 -10.12 -24.13
CA ASN A 541 30.47 -9.26 -23.60
C ASN A 541 30.03 -8.19 -24.61
N ARG A 542 29.12 -8.59 -25.50
CA ARG A 542 28.50 -7.70 -26.50
C ARG A 542 27.30 -6.93 -25.93
N THR A 543 26.82 -7.31 -24.75
CA THR A 543 25.62 -6.74 -24.12
C THR A 543 25.91 -5.65 -23.09
N HIS A 544 27.18 -5.39 -22.70
CA HIS A 544 27.58 -4.43 -21.64
C HIS A 544 26.89 -3.05 -21.65
N ASP A 545 26.55 -2.54 -22.84
CA ASP A 545 25.88 -1.25 -23.08
C ASP A 545 24.47 -1.40 -23.66
N CYS A 546 23.86 -2.58 -23.50
CA CYS A 546 22.47 -2.85 -23.83
C CYS A 546 21.60 -2.76 -22.58
N SER A 547 20.32 -2.45 -22.78
CA SER A 547 19.30 -2.59 -21.75
C SER A 547 18.00 -3.09 -22.36
N VAL A 548 17.22 -3.78 -21.54
CA VAL A 548 15.85 -4.17 -21.84
C VAL A 548 14.93 -3.28 -21.01
N GLU A 549 14.00 -2.61 -21.66
CA GLU A 549 13.07 -1.73 -20.97
C GLU A 549 12.01 -2.53 -20.20
N ASP A 550 11.55 -1.95 -19.09
CA ASP A 550 10.45 -2.46 -18.29
C ASP A 550 9.10 -2.26 -19.01
N CYS A 551 8.20 -3.25 -18.94
CA CYS A 551 6.85 -3.19 -19.51
C CYS A 551 6.83 -2.96 -21.03
N LYS A 552 7.77 -3.58 -21.76
CA LYS A 552 7.90 -3.43 -23.21
C LYS A 552 7.74 -4.75 -23.94
N LEU A 553 7.17 -4.68 -25.14
CA LEU A 553 7.00 -5.83 -26.02
C LEU A 553 8.27 -6.03 -26.84
N TYR A 554 8.81 -7.25 -26.78
CA TYR A 554 9.91 -7.72 -27.61
C TYR A 554 9.51 -9.00 -28.33
N LYS A 555 10.09 -9.22 -29.51
CA LYS A 555 10.03 -10.53 -30.15
C LYS A 555 11.20 -11.38 -29.65
N ALA A 556 10.93 -12.64 -29.32
CA ALA A 556 11.96 -13.65 -29.16
C ALA A 556 12.77 -13.73 -30.46
N ASN A 557 14.04 -13.35 -30.44
CA ASN A 557 14.87 -13.33 -31.63
C ASN A 557 15.49 -14.70 -31.88
N VAL A 558 16.04 -15.31 -30.84
CA VAL A 558 16.69 -16.62 -30.87
C VAL A 558 16.27 -17.40 -29.63
N VAL A 559 15.98 -18.68 -29.79
CA VAL A 559 15.75 -19.61 -28.68
C VAL A 559 16.70 -20.79 -28.82
N GLU A 560 17.59 -20.94 -27.86
CA GLU A 560 18.61 -22.00 -27.83
C GLU A 560 18.35 -22.92 -26.63
N TYR A 561 18.89 -24.14 -26.74
CA TYR A 561 18.80 -25.15 -25.70
C TYR A 561 20.20 -25.69 -25.47
N ASP A 562 20.58 -25.82 -24.20
CA ASP A 562 21.80 -26.50 -23.82
C ASP A 562 21.72 -28.00 -24.15
N GLU A 563 22.86 -28.68 -24.08
CA GLU A 563 22.87 -30.13 -24.19
C GLU A 563 22.05 -30.74 -23.04
N PRO A 564 21.20 -31.76 -23.31
CA PRO A 564 20.38 -32.36 -22.26
C PRO A 564 21.24 -32.96 -21.14
N GLU A 565 20.99 -32.55 -19.90
CA GLU A 565 21.67 -33.06 -18.71
C GLU A 565 20.80 -34.09 -17.98
N GLU A 566 21.41 -35.16 -17.47
CA GLU A 566 20.70 -36.11 -16.61
C GLU A 566 20.69 -35.61 -15.16
N TRP A 567 19.52 -35.59 -14.54
CA TRP A 567 19.29 -35.17 -13.16
C TRP A 567 18.64 -36.28 -12.33
N LEU A 568 18.92 -36.25 -11.03
CA LEU A 568 18.37 -37.14 -10.01
C LEU A 568 17.59 -36.30 -8.99
N ARG A 569 16.34 -36.68 -8.75
CA ARG A 569 15.55 -36.20 -7.61
C ARG A 569 15.67 -37.22 -6.48
N TYR A 570 16.06 -36.79 -5.29
CA TYR A 570 16.38 -37.69 -4.19
C TYR A 570 15.99 -37.14 -2.82
N ARG A 571 15.96 -37.98 -1.79
CA ARG A 571 15.66 -37.58 -0.40
C ARG A 571 16.49 -38.37 0.61
N TYR A 572 16.68 -37.80 1.80
CA TYR A 572 17.37 -38.45 2.93
C TYR A 572 16.36 -38.93 3.96
N GLU A 573 16.56 -40.10 4.55
CA GLU A 573 15.87 -40.47 5.78
C GLU A 573 16.56 -39.78 6.98
N VAL A 574 15.83 -38.92 7.69
CA VAL A 574 16.34 -38.12 8.82
C VAL A 574 15.79 -38.58 10.17
N GLY A 575 15.13 -39.74 10.23
CA GLY A 575 14.64 -40.36 11.45
C GLY A 575 13.29 -41.03 11.26
N LYS A 576 12.55 -41.25 12.36
CA LYS A 576 11.20 -41.83 12.35
C LYS A 576 10.18 -40.85 12.92
N LYS A 577 8.97 -40.86 12.37
CA LYS A 577 7.81 -40.16 12.91
C LYS A 577 7.30 -40.87 14.19
N PRO A 578 6.42 -40.23 14.98
CA PRO A 578 5.87 -40.83 16.21
C PRO A 578 5.11 -42.16 15.99
N ASP A 579 4.62 -42.39 14.77
CA ASP A 579 3.96 -43.62 14.33
C ASP A 579 4.94 -44.74 13.89
N GLY A 580 6.25 -44.49 13.96
CA GLY A 580 7.31 -45.42 13.55
C GLY A 580 7.65 -45.40 12.06
N SER A 581 6.95 -44.62 11.23
CA SER A 581 7.25 -44.48 9.80
C SER A 581 8.49 -43.61 9.54
N PRO A 582 9.22 -43.80 8.43
CA PRO A 582 10.38 -42.98 8.09
C PRO A 582 10.01 -41.50 7.92
N LYS A 583 10.86 -40.62 8.45
CA LYS A 583 10.82 -39.17 8.26
C LYS A 583 11.90 -38.82 7.25
N TYR A 584 11.52 -38.13 6.19
CA TYR A 584 12.44 -37.73 5.13
C TYR A 584 12.73 -36.23 5.15
N ALA A 585 13.93 -35.84 4.71
CA ALA A 585 14.28 -34.49 4.29
C ALA A 585 14.47 -34.46 2.77
N GLY A 586 13.91 -33.45 2.11
CA GLY A 586 13.84 -33.33 0.65
C GLY A 586 12.40 -33.22 0.14
N PRO A 587 12.17 -33.35 -1.17
CA PRO A 587 13.13 -33.79 -2.19
C PRO A 587 14.18 -32.73 -2.56
N TYR A 588 15.37 -33.19 -2.92
CA TYR A 588 16.47 -32.40 -3.49
C TYR A 588 16.74 -32.85 -4.92
N CYS A 589 17.42 -32.03 -5.71
CA CYS A 589 17.81 -32.37 -7.09
C CYS A 589 19.32 -32.14 -7.29
N CYS A 590 19.98 -33.04 -8.02
CA CYS A 590 21.36 -32.84 -8.45
C CYS A 590 21.58 -33.46 -9.83
N ARG A 591 22.65 -33.06 -10.52
CA ARG A 591 23.12 -33.76 -11.72
C ARG A 591 23.46 -35.21 -11.39
N ALA A 592 23.21 -36.10 -12.35
CA ALA A 592 23.36 -37.55 -12.16
C ALA A 592 24.82 -38.02 -12.05
N ASP A 593 25.78 -37.18 -12.43
CA ASP A 593 27.22 -37.39 -12.27
C ASP A 593 27.72 -36.97 -10.88
N ASN A 594 26.91 -36.28 -10.07
CA ASN A 594 27.27 -35.95 -8.70
C ASN A 594 27.28 -37.19 -7.81
N SER A 595 28.31 -37.30 -6.97
CA SER A 595 28.42 -38.37 -5.99
C SER A 595 27.43 -38.14 -4.84
N LEU A 596 26.39 -38.97 -4.77
CA LEU A 596 25.45 -39.01 -3.65
C LEU A 596 25.86 -40.06 -2.62
N ASP A 597 25.43 -39.87 -1.37
CA ASP A 597 25.61 -40.84 -0.30
C ASP A 597 24.82 -42.13 -0.60
N PRO A 598 25.37 -43.33 -0.37
CA PRO A 598 24.66 -44.60 -0.59
C PRO A 598 23.32 -44.74 0.13
N GLU A 599 23.10 -44.00 1.23
CA GLU A 599 21.87 -44.06 2.03
C GLU A 599 20.74 -43.16 1.49
N VAL A 600 20.95 -42.51 0.34
CA VAL A 600 19.97 -41.64 -0.32
C VAL A 600 18.93 -42.44 -1.11
N GLU A 601 17.65 -42.11 -0.94
CA GLU A 601 16.58 -42.65 -1.77
C GLU A 601 16.41 -41.79 -3.03
N ILE A 602 16.72 -42.36 -4.19
CA ILE A 602 16.46 -41.74 -5.50
C ILE A 602 14.98 -41.93 -5.84
N LEU A 603 14.27 -40.82 -5.99
CA LEU A 603 12.84 -40.79 -6.32
C LEU A 603 12.60 -40.86 -7.83
N GLU A 604 13.41 -40.13 -8.60
CA GLU A 604 13.21 -39.98 -10.03
C GLU A 604 14.54 -39.66 -10.73
N ARG A 605 14.76 -40.27 -11.89
CA ARG A 605 15.82 -39.89 -12.82
C ARG A 605 15.17 -39.28 -14.05
N TYR A 606 15.53 -38.05 -14.39
CA TYR A 606 14.93 -37.31 -15.48
C TYR A 606 15.99 -36.54 -16.26
N THR A 607 15.66 -36.17 -17.49
CA THR A 607 16.50 -35.32 -18.33
C THR A 607 15.99 -33.90 -18.25
N GLU A 608 16.89 -32.95 -18.00
CA GLU A 608 16.61 -31.53 -18.00
C GLU A 608 17.36 -30.86 -19.14
N THR A 609 16.75 -29.88 -19.78
CA THR A 609 17.37 -29.12 -20.88
C THR A 609 17.13 -27.65 -20.61
N GLN A 610 18.20 -26.93 -20.31
CA GLN A 610 18.12 -25.50 -20.06
C GLN A 610 17.81 -24.76 -21.35
N ARG A 611 16.82 -23.85 -21.30
CA ARG A 611 16.39 -23.03 -22.44
C ARG A 611 16.87 -21.61 -22.26
N HIS A 612 17.50 -21.06 -23.30
CA HIS A 612 17.94 -19.69 -23.39
C HIS A 612 17.06 -18.92 -24.37
N VAL A 613 16.46 -17.80 -23.93
CA VAL A 613 15.59 -16.96 -24.75
C VAL A 613 16.24 -15.60 -24.94
N PHE A 614 16.51 -15.22 -26.19
CA PHE A 614 17.18 -13.97 -26.49
C PHE A 614 16.26 -12.97 -27.20
N VAL A 615 16.36 -11.70 -26.84
CA VAL A 615 15.76 -10.57 -27.57
C VAL A 615 16.85 -9.72 -28.23
N SER A 616 16.54 -9.16 -29.40
CA SER A 616 17.46 -8.23 -30.07
C SER A 616 17.25 -6.83 -29.53
N VAL A 617 18.27 -6.25 -28.90
CA VAL A 617 18.21 -4.90 -28.28
C VAL A 617 19.30 -3.98 -28.84
N PRO A 618 19.04 -2.66 -28.92
CA PRO A 618 20.01 -1.70 -29.41
C PRO A 618 21.13 -1.46 -28.40
N LYS A 619 22.32 -1.17 -28.90
CA LYS A 619 23.49 -0.78 -28.10
C LYS A 619 23.48 0.73 -27.88
N ALA A 620 23.51 1.17 -26.62
CA ALA A 620 23.50 2.59 -26.25
C ALA A 620 24.67 3.38 -26.84
N SER A 621 25.83 2.73 -27.04
CA SER A 621 27.03 3.38 -27.59
C SER A 621 27.14 3.25 -29.12
N SER A 622 26.09 2.81 -29.81
CA SER A 622 26.10 2.62 -31.27
C SER A 622 25.52 3.82 -32.02
N GLY A 623 25.80 3.93 -33.33
CA GLY A 623 25.20 4.97 -34.19
C GLY A 623 25.80 6.38 -34.09
N TRP A 624 26.48 6.76 -33.00
CA TRP A 624 27.02 8.13 -32.83
C TRP A 624 28.06 8.56 -33.89
N ARG A 625 28.74 7.60 -34.54
CA ARG A 625 29.71 7.87 -35.63
C ARG A 625 29.21 7.52 -37.03
N THR A 626 28.33 6.54 -37.17
CA THR A 626 27.98 5.94 -38.47
C THR A 626 26.50 6.04 -38.83
N GLY A 627 25.64 6.50 -37.91
CA GLY A 627 24.18 6.56 -38.11
C GLY A 627 23.48 5.19 -38.12
N THR A 628 24.22 4.08 -38.05
CA THR A 628 23.67 2.72 -38.00
C THR A 628 23.61 2.23 -36.55
N GLU A 629 22.41 1.87 -36.10
CA GLU A 629 22.18 1.27 -34.78
C GLU A 629 22.67 -0.18 -34.77
N SER A 630 23.66 -0.48 -33.93
CA SER A 630 24.13 -1.85 -33.71
C SER A 630 23.28 -2.51 -32.64
N ARG A 631 22.93 -3.79 -32.83
CA ARG A 631 22.09 -4.55 -31.90
C ARG A 631 22.84 -5.75 -31.33
N SER A 632 22.35 -6.30 -30.23
CA SER A 632 22.90 -7.52 -29.62
C SER A 632 21.79 -8.39 -29.07
N ASN A 633 22.05 -9.70 -29.00
CA ASN A 633 21.15 -10.66 -28.37
C ASN A 633 21.33 -10.59 -26.86
N PHE A 634 20.27 -10.19 -26.17
CA PHE A 634 20.20 -10.09 -24.73
C PHE A 634 19.28 -11.19 -24.20
N GLU A 635 19.75 -11.93 -23.21
CA GLU A 635 19.04 -13.06 -22.64
C GLU A 635 17.99 -12.62 -21.61
N LEU A 636 16.80 -13.18 -21.72
CA LEU A 636 15.72 -13.06 -20.74
C LEU A 636 15.54 -14.40 -20.03
N TYR A 637 15.50 -14.37 -18.70
CA TYR A 637 15.18 -15.55 -17.90
C TYR A 637 13.66 -15.75 -17.79
N ASN A 638 13.24 -16.99 -17.48
CA ASN A 638 11.83 -17.41 -17.50
C ASN A 638 10.91 -16.57 -16.59
N ASN A 639 11.46 -15.96 -15.54
CA ASN A 639 10.74 -15.10 -14.59
C ASN A 639 10.84 -13.60 -14.93
N GLU A 640 11.37 -13.22 -16.10
CA GLU A 640 11.57 -11.83 -16.52
C GLU A 640 10.64 -11.39 -17.65
N PHE A 641 9.82 -12.32 -18.17
CA PHE A 641 8.88 -12.04 -19.25
C PHE A 641 7.58 -12.85 -19.16
N VAL A 642 6.56 -12.34 -19.84
CA VAL A 642 5.28 -13.01 -20.09
C VAL A 642 5.15 -13.29 -21.58
N ASN A 643 5.01 -14.56 -21.97
CA ASN A 643 4.72 -14.92 -23.36
C ASN A 643 3.25 -14.64 -23.69
N LEU A 644 3.02 -13.65 -24.55
CA LEU A 644 1.69 -13.24 -24.99
C LEU A 644 1.18 -14.00 -26.22
N THR A 645 2.01 -14.81 -26.90
CA THR A 645 1.63 -15.50 -28.14
C THR A 645 0.39 -16.39 -27.96
N TYR A 646 0.32 -17.13 -26.85
CA TYR A 646 -0.78 -18.07 -26.56
C TYR A 646 -1.78 -17.54 -25.52
N MET A 647 -1.45 -16.43 -24.87
CA MET A 647 -2.34 -15.73 -23.94
C MET A 647 -3.60 -15.23 -24.66
N ASN A 648 -4.74 -15.13 -23.98
CA ASN A 648 -6.00 -14.61 -24.53
C ASN A 648 -6.67 -13.60 -23.58
N SER A 649 -7.62 -12.84 -24.13
CA SER A 649 -8.34 -11.79 -23.40
C SER A 649 -9.13 -12.36 -22.22
N VAL A 650 -9.83 -13.49 -22.40
CA VAL A 650 -10.66 -14.12 -21.36
C VAL A 650 -9.85 -14.46 -20.11
N TRP A 651 -8.63 -14.98 -20.27
CA TRP A 651 -7.72 -15.24 -19.15
C TRP A 651 -7.30 -13.96 -18.43
N LEU A 652 -6.88 -12.93 -19.16
CA LEU A 652 -6.47 -11.67 -18.54
C LEU A 652 -7.65 -10.96 -17.87
N GLU A 653 -8.84 -10.94 -18.48
CA GLU A 653 -10.05 -10.33 -17.92
C GLU A 653 -10.44 -11.05 -16.63
N TRP A 654 -10.34 -12.38 -16.61
CA TRP A 654 -10.57 -13.18 -15.40
C TRP A 654 -9.53 -12.90 -14.31
N VAL A 655 -8.23 -12.81 -14.63
CA VAL A 655 -7.17 -12.50 -13.65
C VAL A 655 -7.36 -11.11 -13.06
N ILE A 656 -7.64 -10.13 -13.92
CA ILE A 656 -7.88 -8.74 -13.54
C ILE A 656 -9.15 -8.66 -12.67
N THR A 657 -10.25 -9.29 -13.06
CA THR A 657 -11.53 -9.19 -12.34
C THR A 657 -11.49 -9.89 -10.98
N ASN A 658 -10.83 -11.04 -10.88
CA ASN A 658 -10.84 -11.87 -9.67
C ASN A 658 -9.64 -11.66 -8.74
N ASN A 659 -8.69 -10.78 -9.11
CA ASN A 659 -7.43 -10.56 -8.38
C ASN A 659 -6.69 -11.89 -8.08
N LYS A 660 -6.52 -12.73 -9.12
CA LYS A 660 -5.93 -14.08 -9.00
C LYS A 660 -4.49 -14.12 -9.50
N LEU A 661 -3.63 -13.26 -8.96
CA LEU A 661 -2.22 -13.23 -9.36
C LEU A 661 -1.46 -14.51 -8.95
N GLY A 662 -1.83 -15.12 -7.83
CA GLY A 662 -1.06 -16.20 -7.22
C GLY A 662 0.25 -15.67 -6.61
N GLY A 663 1.26 -16.53 -6.49
CA GLY A 663 2.59 -16.17 -5.97
C GLY A 663 3.49 -15.47 -6.99
N TRP A 664 2.95 -14.59 -7.83
CA TRP A 664 3.74 -13.96 -8.89
C TRP A 664 4.84 -13.07 -8.28
N THR A 665 6.08 -13.30 -8.69
CA THR A 665 7.25 -12.54 -8.22
C THR A 665 7.99 -11.87 -9.35
N ILE A 666 8.46 -10.64 -9.11
CA ILE A 666 9.36 -9.89 -9.99
C ILE A 666 10.61 -9.52 -9.18
N GLY A 667 11.80 -9.82 -9.69
CA GLY A 667 13.06 -9.57 -8.97
C GLY A 667 13.12 -10.18 -7.57
N GLY A 668 12.52 -11.37 -7.37
CA GLY A 668 12.47 -12.07 -6.08
C GLY A 668 11.48 -11.51 -5.05
N LYS A 669 10.64 -10.53 -5.43
CA LYS A 669 9.61 -9.96 -4.55
C LYS A 669 8.22 -10.30 -5.06
N VAL A 670 7.34 -10.70 -4.14
CA VAL A 670 5.92 -10.94 -4.46
C VAL A 670 5.30 -9.63 -4.94
N VAL A 671 4.59 -9.72 -6.06
CA VAL A 671 3.97 -8.60 -6.75
C VAL A 671 2.59 -8.34 -6.13
N ASP A 672 2.34 -7.10 -5.71
CA ASP A 672 1.00 -6.66 -5.34
C ASP A 672 0.14 -6.38 -6.57
N TYR A 673 -1.18 -6.39 -6.38
CA TYR A 673 -2.11 -6.23 -7.49
C TYR A 673 -2.03 -4.86 -8.16
N ALA A 674 -1.79 -3.81 -7.37
CA ALA A 674 -1.53 -2.47 -7.87
C ALA A 674 -0.33 -2.47 -8.85
N TYR A 675 0.80 -3.09 -8.50
CA TYR A 675 1.98 -3.16 -9.36
C TYR A 675 1.79 -4.06 -10.58
N ALA A 676 1.07 -5.16 -10.42
CA ALA A 676 0.74 -6.07 -11.53
C ALA A 676 -0.06 -5.38 -12.65
N ILE A 677 -0.92 -4.43 -12.29
CA ILE A 677 -1.95 -3.90 -13.20
C ILE A 677 -1.36 -3.31 -14.49
N ARG A 678 -0.19 -2.66 -14.40
CA ARG A 678 0.46 -2.03 -15.56
C ARG A 678 0.86 -3.05 -16.63
N TYR A 679 1.32 -4.23 -16.20
CA TYR A 679 1.70 -5.32 -17.10
C TYR A 679 0.46 -6.00 -17.66
N LEU A 680 -0.56 -6.22 -16.80
CA LEU A 680 -1.82 -6.82 -17.22
C LEU A 680 -2.54 -5.95 -18.24
N LYS A 681 -2.55 -4.63 -18.06
CA LYS A 681 -3.07 -3.66 -19.03
C LYS A 681 -2.30 -3.74 -20.35
N LYS A 682 -0.97 -3.64 -20.32
CA LYS A 682 -0.13 -3.69 -21.53
C LYS A 682 -0.33 -5.00 -22.30
N ALA A 683 -0.47 -6.11 -21.58
CA ALA A 683 -0.79 -7.41 -22.15
C ALA A 683 -2.20 -7.43 -22.76
N MET A 684 -3.20 -6.87 -22.06
CA MET A 684 -4.58 -6.78 -22.53
C MET A 684 -4.69 -5.98 -23.83
N ASP A 685 -4.09 -4.79 -23.89
CA ASP A 685 -4.12 -3.91 -25.06
C ASP A 685 -3.56 -4.62 -26.29
N TYR A 686 -2.41 -5.27 -26.14
CA TYR A 686 -1.79 -6.06 -27.20
C TYR A 686 -2.67 -7.23 -27.65
N ILE A 687 -3.24 -7.98 -26.70
CA ILE A 687 -4.05 -9.16 -27.01
C ILE A 687 -5.35 -8.77 -27.70
N ARG A 688 -6.02 -7.68 -27.26
CA ARG A 688 -7.24 -7.18 -27.91
C ARG A 688 -6.98 -6.80 -29.36
N GLN A 689 -5.90 -6.07 -29.61
CA GLN A 689 -5.51 -5.71 -30.97
C GLN A 689 -5.20 -6.96 -31.83
N ARG A 690 -4.52 -7.96 -31.25
CA ARG A 690 -4.24 -9.22 -31.95
C ARG A 690 -5.54 -9.97 -32.25
N GLU A 691 -6.39 -10.16 -31.25
CA GLU A 691 -7.65 -10.90 -31.37
C GLU A 691 -8.63 -10.24 -32.35
N GLU A 692 -8.62 -8.91 -32.47
CA GLU A 692 -9.37 -8.19 -33.50
C GLU A 692 -8.92 -8.58 -34.92
N GLN A 693 -7.60 -8.65 -35.15
CA GLN A 693 -7.04 -9.12 -36.44
C GLN A 693 -7.38 -10.59 -36.70
N GLU A 694 -7.26 -11.44 -35.67
CA GLU A 694 -7.57 -12.87 -35.78
C GLU A 694 -9.06 -13.09 -36.05
N LYS A 695 -9.93 -12.33 -35.38
CA LYS A 695 -11.36 -12.30 -35.61
C LYS A 695 -11.71 -11.92 -37.05
N ALA A 696 -11.07 -10.90 -37.63
CA ALA A 696 -11.31 -10.51 -39.01
C ALA A 696 -11.06 -11.67 -40.01
N PHE A 697 -10.00 -12.46 -39.80
CA PHE A 697 -9.73 -13.65 -40.61
C PHE A 697 -10.75 -14.77 -40.37
N ILE A 698 -11.15 -14.99 -39.12
CA ILE A 698 -12.10 -16.05 -38.75
C ILE A 698 -13.52 -15.72 -39.26
N ASP A 699 -13.99 -14.49 -39.08
CA ASP A 699 -15.32 -14.03 -39.52
C ASP A 699 -15.48 -14.09 -41.04
N THR A 700 -14.38 -13.94 -41.79
CA THR A 700 -14.37 -14.14 -43.25
C THR A 700 -14.68 -15.60 -43.64
N VAL A 701 -14.35 -16.56 -42.76
CA VAL A 701 -14.58 -18.00 -42.99
C VAL A 701 -15.94 -18.43 -42.43
N ASP A 702 -16.23 -18.10 -41.17
CA ASP A 702 -17.51 -18.36 -40.53
C ASP A 702 -17.81 -17.30 -39.44
N PRO A 703 -18.72 -16.34 -39.71
CA PRO A 703 -19.06 -15.26 -38.78
C PRO A 703 -19.88 -15.71 -37.57
N LYS A 704 -20.23 -17.01 -37.45
CA LYS A 704 -20.89 -17.54 -36.25
C LYS A 704 -19.89 -17.88 -35.16
N ILE A 705 -18.63 -18.14 -35.50
CA ILE A 705 -17.60 -18.57 -34.54
C ILE A 705 -17.32 -17.47 -33.51
N CYS A 706 -17.04 -16.25 -33.95
CA CYS A 706 -16.69 -15.15 -33.04
C CYS A 706 -17.90 -14.52 -32.32
N LYS A 707 -19.11 -15.10 -32.47
CA LYS A 707 -20.28 -14.77 -31.64
C LYS A 707 -20.29 -15.54 -30.31
N ASP A 708 -19.58 -16.66 -30.23
CA ASP A 708 -19.37 -17.38 -28.97
C ASP A 708 -18.34 -16.62 -28.11
N PRO A 709 -18.68 -16.13 -26.91
CA PRO A 709 -17.72 -15.42 -26.05
C PRO A 709 -16.48 -16.25 -25.68
N ASP A 710 -16.56 -17.59 -25.71
CA ASP A 710 -15.44 -18.49 -25.39
C ASP A 710 -14.56 -18.80 -26.62
N TRP A 711 -14.77 -18.15 -27.78
CA TRP A 711 -13.95 -18.36 -28.98
C TRP A 711 -12.43 -18.13 -28.75
N PRO A 712 -11.97 -17.16 -27.92
CA PRO A 712 -10.53 -16.97 -27.68
C PRO A 712 -9.91 -18.14 -26.93
N LEU A 713 -10.65 -18.75 -25.98
CA LEU A 713 -10.19 -19.94 -25.24
C LEU A 713 -10.01 -21.13 -26.18
N LYS A 714 -11.00 -21.37 -27.05
CA LYS A 714 -10.94 -22.42 -28.08
C LYS A 714 -9.81 -22.18 -29.06
N LEU A 715 -9.58 -20.92 -29.46
CA LEU A 715 -8.47 -20.56 -30.32
C LEU A 715 -7.12 -20.84 -29.66
N THR A 716 -6.94 -20.46 -28.39
CA THR A 716 -5.72 -20.80 -27.64
C THR A 716 -5.52 -22.31 -27.53
N GLN A 717 -6.56 -23.09 -27.21
CA GLN A 717 -6.48 -24.56 -27.16
C GLN A 717 -5.96 -25.12 -28.49
N TRP A 718 -6.56 -24.69 -29.60
CA TRP A 718 -6.15 -25.12 -30.93
C TRP A 718 -4.73 -24.67 -31.31
N LYS A 719 -4.34 -23.44 -30.96
CA LYS A 719 -2.99 -22.91 -31.20
C LYS A 719 -1.93 -23.72 -30.46
N LEU A 720 -2.19 -24.10 -29.21
CA LEU A 720 -1.30 -24.95 -28.42
C LEU A 720 -1.22 -26.36 -29.03
N ASP A 721 -2.35 -26.98 -29.35
CA ASP A 721 -2.41 -28.34 -29.89
C ASP A 721 -1.75 -28.47 -31.28
N LYS A 722 -1.84 -27.42 -32.10
CA LYS A 722 -1.30 -27.40 -33.47
C LYS A 722 -0.01 -26.60 -33.60
N GLN A 723 0.51 -26.05 -32.50
CA GLN A 723 1.69 -25.18 -32.45
C GLN A 723 1.62 -24.02 -33.46
N VAL A 724 0.46 -23.37 -33.52
CA VAL A 724 0.22 -22.21 -34.41
C VAL A 724 0.33 -20.92 -33.62
N ARG A 725 1.17 -19.99 -34.09
CA ARG A 725 1.42 -18.70 -33.42
C ARG A 725 0.52 -17.59 -33.94
N THR A 726 0.42 -17.46 -35.25
CA THR A 726 -0.33 -16.39 -35.93
C THR A 726 -1.45 -16.97 -36.78
N ILE A 727 -2.64 -16.37 -36.70
CA ILE A 727 -3.75 -16.72 -37.59
C ILE A 727 -3.62 -15.98 -38.91
N THR A 728 -3.43 -16.75 -39.98
CA THR A 728 -3.55 -16.31 -41.37
C THR A 728 -4.84 -16.84 -41.96
N GLU A 729 -5.25 -16.40 -43.15
CA GLU A 729 -6.42 -16.93 -43.86
C GLU A 729 -6.43 -18.48 -43.95
N TYR A 730 -5.26 -19.07 -44.18
CA TYR A 730 -5.12 -20.53 -44.21
C TYR A 730 -5.38 -21.17 -42.83
N GLN A 731 -4.84 -20.58 -41.76
CA GLN A 731 -5.05 -21.09 -40.41
C GLN A 731 -6.49 -20.87 -39.95
N ALA A 732 -7.14 -19.76 -40.32
CA ALA A 732 -8.54 -19.50 -40.01
C ALA A 732 -9.47 -20.60 -40.56
N LYS A 733 -9.23 -21.08 -41.79
CA LYS A 733 -9.97 -22.22 -42.37
C LYS A 733 -9.77 -23.52 -41.57
N ARG A 734 -8.54 -23.79 -41.12
CA ARG A 734 -8.24 -24.98 -40.31
C ARG A 734 -8.87 -24.89 -38.92
N PHE A 735 -8.86 -23.71 -38.31
CA PHE A 735 -9.49 -23.45 -37.03
C PHE A 735 -11.00 -23.62 -37.13
N ALA A 736 -11.66 -22.98 -38.11
CA ALA A 736 -13.11 -23.10 -38.33
C ALA A 736 -13.56 -24.57 -38.50
N LYS A 737 -12.76 -25.38 -39.19
CA LYS A 737 -13.02 -26.83 -39.33
C LYS A 737 -12.87 -27.60 -38.00
N ALA A 738 -11.92 -27.21 -37.14
CA ALA A 738 -11.68 -27.86 -35.86
C ALA A 738 -12.63 -27.38 -34.76
N TYR A 739 -13.18 -26.17 -34.89
CA TYR A 739 -13.95 -25.46 -33.88
C TYR A 739 -15.08 -26.26 -33.20
N PRO A 740 -15.91 -27.05 -33.91
CA PRO A 740 -16.98 -27.82 -33.27
C PRO A 740 -16.50 -28.88 -32.27
N ASN A 741 -15.22 -29.30 -32.35
CA ASN A 741 -14.62 -30.30 -31.49
C ASN A 741 -13.80 -29.70 -30.34
N LEU A 742 -13.77 -28.36 -30.22
CA LEU A 742 -13.04 -27.65 -29.17
C LEU A 742 -14.02 -27.24 -28.07
N ASP A 743 -13.65 -27.50 -26.82
CA ASP A 743 -14.46 -27.19 -25.64
C ASP A 743 -13.91 -25.98 -24.85
N GLY A 744 -12.74 -25.45 -25.23
CA GLY A 744 -12.10 -24.32 -24.56
C GLY A 744 -11.56 -24.65 -23.18
N LYS A 745 -11.55 -25.94 -22.78
CA LYS A 745 -11.05 -26.39 -21.47
C LYS A 745 -9.59 -26.75 -21.58
N ILE A 746 -8.73 -25.80 -21.23
CA ILE A 746 -7.29 -26.00 -21.18
C ILE A 746 -6.92 -26.45 -19.76
N ASN A 747 -6.30 -27.64 -19.64
CA ASN A 747 -5.88 -28.15 -18.35
C ASN A 747 -4.65 -27.39 -17.84
N ILE A 748 -4.89 -26.35 -17.05
CA ILE A 748 -3.85 -25.56 -16.41
C ILE A 748 -3.43 -26.29 -15.13
N LYS A 749 -2.31 -27.02 -15.20
CA LYS A 749 -1.73 -27.67 -14.02
C LYS A 749 -1.18 -26.61 -13.05
N PRO A 750 -1.27 -26.84 -11.73
CA PRO A 750 -0.61 -25.96 -10.76
C PRO A 750 0.89 -25.94 -11.03
N ALA A 751 1.51 -24.76 -10.99
CA ALA A 751 2.96 -24.64 -11.07
C ALA A 751 3.62 -25.45 -9.94
N PRO A 752 4.69 -26.23 -10.21
CA PRO A 752 5.43 -26.88 -9.14
C PRO A 752 5.96 -25.82 -8.16
N ASN A 753 5.69 -26.00 -6.86
CA ASN A 753 6.09 -25.05 -5.82
C ASN A 753 7.63 -24.89 -5.68
N ASP A 754 8.41 -25.76 -6.33
CA ASP A 754 9.86 -25.89 -6.09
C ASP A 754 10.75 -25.25 -7.17
N ASP A 755 10.24 -24.95 -8.38
CA ASP A 755 11.10 -24.46 -9.48
C ASP A 755 11.34 -22.94 -9.46
N MET A 756 10.79 -22.23 -8.47
CA MET A 756 10.97 -20.77 -8.33
C MET A 756 12.09 -20.39 -7.34
N TYR A 757 12.82 -21.38 -6.80
CA TYR A 757 13.93 -21.18 -5.85
C TYR A 757 15.29 -21.70 -6.35
N MET A 758 15.42 -22.09 -7.61
CA MET A 758 16.72 -22.46 -8.15
C MET A 758 17.41 -21.24 -8.78
N TYR A 759 18.64 -21.01 -8.33
CA TYR A 759 19.62 -19.95 -8.65
C TYR A 759 19.58 -18.71 -7.73
N ILE A 760 20.32 -18.85 -6.60
CA ILE A 760 21.11 -17.79 -5.96
C ILE A 760 22.41 -17.64 -6.74
#